data_AF-A0A428NCK9-F1
#
_entry.id   AF-A0A428NCK9-F1
#
_cell.length_a   1.000
_cell.length_b   1.000
_cell.length_c   1.000
_cell.angle_alpha   90.00
_cell.angle_beta   90.00
_cell.angle_gamma   90.00
#
_symmetry.space_group_name_H-M   'P 1'
#
loop_
_entity.id
_entity.type
_entity.pdbx_description
1 polymer ?
#
loop_
_entity_poly.entity_id
_entity_poly.type
_entity_poly.pdbx_seq_one_letter_code
_entity_poly.pdbx_strand_id
1 'polypeptide(L)'
;MTTWDVKGKVALVTGAGSGISYELSKQLLESDCSVVMADLRLRTEAQDLLKKYQHPQAENGAPSAIFQQTDLCDWSQINALWEAALKTFGRVDLLVNGAGLYEPPFSDFWNPPGVSPLSQDPADAQVGIYKTFAVNTIAPIRLSQIAIEYWLRPENKGIEGNILWVASMAGYIHGLLTPFYYSSKAAVVSMCKSLGSLKRIAGIRNSAVCPGVVDTPIFHPPYSRERVQSDDLMLTVQELVDVAMKAIRDPQYGDGNIIEVFCGGTRESHEVCVRDVPMEAVYNMEGLVGLSAGTHIISKQEELEKRLEEKGMDFKSATPTLTSRRASNTIMVDVRELTIPQAHAGIKAGLFTAKELTSAFLERIKKLDKGGPNINSTLAMSTTVLAEAEALDRYFEQNGKLKGKLHGIPILVKDQLTISQADVKGLVSTYGSAVAKDNVADQDATIITKLKEAGALILGKTTMAEWATAWFSANGATNYTFTKNPYNLSHDVGASSGGSGAAVAANFAICAVGEDTGGSIRVPSSFCNLVGIRTTPGLVSRHGFCPLIKSQDAPGPMAKTVTDCALLLDCMAGFDPNDEYTVYAARSASLGLPKGGSYAANLDAEIIKSARIGVVRQLFGEDTDPHSNAVNTVMESSMGKLKEAGTIFIDIHIDNLENYLDFGQIYLQTSRHDINTFLATKPHLPQDIASILPEKSEKSFLQMIFSVAHGPENPLNDPTYAERLLQRDEFRRKINVLIITNNLDALVFPDVQVPPPQISDAAEERFIVNGVEDFPTNTFLASIARLPAISVPAGLTKDGLPVGMELVGLEYQEQHLLELAYGVESLVQARTCPPEPVDA
;
A
#
# COMPACT_ATOMS: atom_id res chain seq x y z
N MET A 1 -12.79 24.75 1.72
CA MET A 1 -11.80 25.84 1.57
C MET A 1 -12.15 26.62 0.32
N THR A 2 -12.04 27.94 0.34
CA THR A 2 -12.35 28.80 -0.81
C THR A 2 -11.24 28.74 -1.85
N THR A 3 -11.61 28.62 -3.13
CA THR A 3 -10.71 28.71 -4.28
C THR A 3 -9.88 30.00 -4.20
N TRP A 4 -8.58 29.92 -4.47
CA TRP A 4 -7.74 31.13 -4.60
C TRP A 4 -8.04 31.76 -5.96
N ASP A 5 -8.72 32.90 -5.96
CA ASP A 5 -9.19 33.50 -7.20
C ASP A 5 -8.15 34.44 -7.80
N VAL A 6 -7.91 34.35 -9.11
CA VAL A 6 -6.93 35.20 -9.82
C VAL A 6 -7.49 36.60 -10.12
N LYS A 7 -8.82 36.76 -10.07
CA LYS A 7 -9.51 37.99 -10.44
C LYS A 7 -9.07 39.18 -9.57
N GLY A 8 -8.70 40.27 -10.24
CA GLY A 8 -8.27 41.53 -9.60
C GLY A 8 -6.89 41.46 -8.95
N LYS A 9 -6.16 40.34 -9.12
CA LYS A 9 -4.80 40.16 -8.60
C LYS A 9 -3.74 40.54 -9.63
N VAL A 10 -2.48 40.62 -9.18
CA VAL A 10 -1.33 40.93 -10.03
C VAL A 10 -0.35 39.75 -10.04
N ALA A 11 -0.04 39.25 -11.24
CA ALA A 11 0.93 38.20 -11.45
C ALA A 11 2.24 38.74 -12.05
N LEU A 12 3.38 38.29 -11.52
CA LEU A 12 4.69 38.50 -12.12
C LEU A 12 5.13 37.18 -12.75
N VAL A 13 5.32 37.18 -14.08
CA VAL A 13 5.57 35.97 -14.86
C VAL A 13 6.90 36.09 -15.61
N THR A 14 7.87 35.26 -15.24
CA THR A 14 9.14 35.18 -15.97
C THR A 14 9.06 34.21 -17.15
N GLY A 15 9.79 34.49 -18.23
CA GLY A 15 9.72 33.72 -19.48
C GLY A 15 8.46 34.03 -20.30
N ALA A 16 7.74 35.10 -19.94
CA ALA A 16 6.44 35.46 -20.53
C ALA A 16 6.51 35.85 -22.02
N GLY A 17 7.71 35.93 -22.61
CA GLY A 17 7.90 36.26 -24.01
C GLY A 17 7.58 35.11 -24.98
N SER A 18 7.41 33.87 -24.49
CA SER A 18 7.10 32.71 -25.34
C SER A 18 6.57 31.48 -24.58
N GLY A 19 6.04 30.50 -25.33
CA GLY A 19 5.71 29.16 -24.82
C GLY A 19 4.70 29.16 -23.67
N ILE A 20 4.98 28.33 -22.65
CA ILE A 20 4.10 28.08 -21.49
C ILE A 20 3.76 29.38 -20.75
N SER A 21 4.78 30.17 -20.43
CA SER A 21 4.62 31.39 -19.63
C SER A 21 3.89 32.50 -20.38
N TYR A 22 4.04 32.57 -21.70
CA TYR A 22 3.22 33.46 -22.55
C TYR A 22 1.74 33.06 -22.49
N GLU A 23 1.42 31.79 -22.72
CA GLU A 23 0.02 31.35 -22.76
C GLU A 23 -0.64 31.44 -21.37
N LEU A 24 0.11 31.16 -20.31
CA LEU A 24 -0.35 31.40 -18.94
C LEU A 24 -0.59 32.89 -18.68
N SER A 25 0.27 33.79 -19.16
CA SER A 25 0.06 35.24 -19.05
C SER A 25 -1.22 35.68 -19.75
N LYS A 26 -1.51 35.11 -20.93
CA LYS A 26 -2.76 35.35 -21.66
C LYS A 26 -3.98 34.86 -20.86
N GLN A 27 -3.96 33.63 -20.34
CA GLN A 27 -5.08 33.08 -19.58
C GLN A 27 -5.32 33.83 -18.26
N LEU A 28 -4.26 34.34 -17.61
CA LEU A 28 -4.36 35.22 -16.45
C LEU A 28 -5.04 36.55 -16.80
N LEU A 29 -4.63 37.22 -17.89
CA LEU A 29 -5.26 38.46 -18.37
C LEU A 29 -6.73 38.27 -18.74
N GLU A 30 -7.06 37.14 -19.38
CA GLU A 30 -8.43 36.74 -19.70
C GLU A 30 -9.27 36.41 -18.46
N SER A 31 -8.61 36.12 -17.33
CA SER A 31 -9.24 35.83 -16.02
C SER A 31 -9.23 37.03 -15.07
N ASP A 32 -9.21 38.26 -15.61
CA ASP A 32 -9.19 39.52 -14.85
C ASP A 32 -7.95 39.69 -13.94
N CYS A 33 -6.81 39.07 -14.25
CA CYS A 33 -5.54 39.23 -13.53
C CYS A 33 -4.58 40.12 -14.32
N SER A 34 -3.99 41.15 -13.69
CA SER A 34 -2.96 41.98 -14.33
C SER A 34 -1.60 41.27 -14.33
N VAL A 35 -0.80 41.45 -15.38
CA VAL A 35 0.44 40.67 -15.56
C VAL A 35 1.66 41.56 -15.81
N VAL A 36 2.73 41.34 -15.04
CA VAL A 36 4.07 41.85 -15.31
C VAL A 36 4.81 40.77 -16.10
N MET A 37 5.01 41.01 -17.39
CA MET A 37 5.72 40.10 -18.29
C MET A 37 7.23 40.38 -18.20
N ALA A 38 8.01 39.38 -17.81
CA ALA A 38 9.47 39.48 -17.71
C ALA A 38 10.16 38.47 -18.64
N ASP A 39 11.00 38.98 -19.53
CA ASP A 39 11.81 38.17 -20.45
C ASP A 39 12.92 39.04 -21.05
N LEU A 40 13.89 38.42 -21.75
CA LEU A 40 14.91 39.14 -22.51
C LEU A 40 14.31 39.90 -23.70
N ARG A 41 13.24 39.36 -24.29
CA ARG A 41 12.48 39.94 -25.40
C ARG A 41 11.12 39.27 -25.55
N LEU A 42 10.17 39.97 -26.16
CA LEU A 42 8.87 39.40 -26.52
C LEU A 42 8.86 38.92 -27.98
N ARG A 43 8.33 37.72 -28.23
CA ARG A 43 7.95 37.28 -29.58
C ARG A 43 6.69 38.02 -30.05
N THR A 44 6.38 37.95 -31.34
CA THR A 44 5.27 38.70 -31.97
C THR A 44 3.94 38.48 -31.23
N GLU A 45 3.62 37.24 -30.91
CA GLU A 45 2.42 36.85 -30.16
C GLU A 45 2.31 37.55 -28.79
N ALA A 46 3.42 37.62 -28.05
CA ALA A 46 3.48 38.28 -26.75
C ALA A 46 3.46 39.82 -26.88
N GLN A 47 4.02 40.39 -27.95
CA GLN A 47 3.92 41.82 -28.25
C GLN A 47 2.47 42.22 -28.56
N ASP A 48 1.74 41.40 -29.30
CA ASP A 48 0.35 41.68 -29.66
C ASP A 48 -0.58 41.54 -28.44
N LEU A 49 -0.33 40.55 -27.58
CA LEU A 49 -0.99 40.46 -26.27
C LEU A 49 -0.73 41.70 -25.41
N LEU A 50 0.53 42.16 -25.33
CA LEU A 50 0.90 43.36 -24.59
C LEU A 50 0.20 44.60 -25.14
N LYS A 51 0.12 44.78 -26.47
CA LYS A 51 -0.61 45.91 -27.07
C LYS A 51 -2.09 45.88 -26.71
N LYS A 52 -2.70 44.69 -26.66
CA LYS A 52 -4.11 44.51 -26.29
C LYS A 52 -4.38 44.90 -24.84
N TYR A 53 -3.49 44.51 -23.92
CA TYR A 53 -3.66 44.73 -22.48
C TYR A 53 -2.76 45.84 -21.91
N GLN A 54 -2.20 46.74 -22.73
CA GLN A 54 -1.18 47.69 -22.29
C GLN A 54 -1.65 48.55 -21.10
N HIS A 55 -0.83 48.66 -20.06
CA HIS A 55 -1.10 49.55 -18.93
C HIS A 55 -0.72 51.02 -19.23
N PRO A 56 -1.54 52.03 -18.83
CA PRO A 56 -2.85 51.90 -18.20
C PRO A 56 -3.96 51.62 -19.23
N GLN A 57 -5.01 50.91 -18.80
CA GLN A 57 -6.23 50.73 -19.59
C GLN A 57 -7.21 51.90 -19.40
N ALA A 58 -8.13 52.07 -20.35
CA ALA A 58 -9.11 53.17 -20.31
C ALA A 58 -10.14 53.01 -19.17
N GLU A 59 -10.50 51.78 -18.84
CA GLU A 59 -11.38 51.45 -17.72
C GLU A 59 -10.56 51.21 -16.45
N ASN A 60 -10.90 51.92 -15.37
CA ASN A 60 -10.18 51.82 -14.11
C ASN A 60 -10.45 50.46 -13.45
N GLY A 61 -9.38 49.68 -13.20
CA GLY A 61 -9.47 48.33 -12.64
C GLY A 61 -9.56 47.19 -13.66
N ALA A 62 -9.58 47.49 -14.96
CA ALA A 62 -9.46 46.46 -16.00
C ALA A 62 -8.09 45.77 -15.95
N PRO A 63 -8.00 44.46 -16.28
CA PRO A 63 -6.73 43.74 -16.32
C PRO A 63 -5.79 44.39 -17.35
N SER A 64 -4.53 44.57 -16.97
CA SER A 64 -3.53 45.18 -17.84
C SER A 64 -2.16 44.56 -17.65
N ALA A 65 -1.25 44.81 -18.59
CA ALA A 65 0.07 44.25 -18.62
C ALA A 65 1.14 45.29 -18.89
N ILE A 66 2.33 45.05 -18.34
CA ILE A 66 3.58 45.72 -18.71
C ILE A 66 4.61 44.68 -19.11
N PHE A 67 5.56 45.08 -19.96
CA PHE A 67 6.76 44.31 -20.20
C PHE A 67 7.95 45.00 -19.56
N GLN A 68 8.67 44.25 -18.74
CA GLN A 68 9.92 44.68 -18.14
C GLN A 68 11.02 43.76 -18.66
N GLN A 69 11.83 44.27 -19.58
CA GLN A 69 12.98 43.54 -20.10
C GLN A 69 13.90 43.17 -18.93
N THR A 70 14.17 41.87 -18.79
CA THR A 70 14.89 41.33 -17.62
C THR A 70 15.79 40.17 -18.05
N ASP A 71 17.10 40.32 -17.84
CA ASP A 71 18.04 39.21 -17.80
C ASP A 71 18.07 38.61 -16.39
N LEU A 72 17.61 37.36 -16.27
CA LEU A 72 17.58 36.64 -15.00
C LEU A 72 18.96 36.25 -14.48
N CYS A 73 20.01 36.39 -15.27
CA CYS A 73 21.39 36.25 -14.77
C CYS A 73 21.86 37.50 -14.00
N ASP A 74 21.15 38.62 -14.12
CA ASP A 74 21.51 39.90 -13.52
C ASP A 74 20.57 40.25 -12.35
N TRP A 75 21.11 40.17 -11.12
CA TRP A 75 20.33 40.46 -9.91
C TRP A 75 19.84 41.90 -9.83
N SER A 76 20.54 42.86 -10.45
CA SER A 76 20.07 44.24 -10.49
C SER A 76 18.78 44.36 -11.31
N GLN A 77 18.67 43.59 -12.39
CA GLN A 77 17.46 43.53 -13.22
C GLN A 77 16.33 42.76 -12.55
N ILE A 78 16.64 41.70 -11.77
CA ILE A 78 15.63 41.02 -10.93
C ILE A 78 15.01 41.98 -9.91
N ASN A 79 15.83 42.81 -9.25
CA ASN A 79 15.32 43.82 -8.31
C ASN A 79 14.48 44.89 -9.04
N ALA A 80 14.97 45.39 -10.18
CA ALA A 80 14.26 46.38 -10.99
C ALA A 80 12.91 45.84 -11.51
N LEU A 81 12.84 44.55 -11.81
CA LEU A 81 11.61 43.86 -12.18
C LEU A 81 10.56 43.93 -11.07
N TRP A 82 10.95 43.60 -9.84
CA TRP A 82 10.06 43.68 -8.69
C TRP A 82 9.60 45.12 -8.41
N GLU A 83 10.53 46.08 -8.49
CA GLU A 83 10.23 47.51 -8.32
C GLU A 83 9.26 48.02 -9.39
N ALA A 84 9.42 47.61 -10.65
CA ALA A 84 8.52 47.98 -11.74
C ALA A 84 7.09 47.44 -11.51
N ALA A 85 6.97 46.21 -10.99
CA ALA A 85 5.69 45.61 -10.62
C ALA A 85 4.97 46.45 -9.55
N LEU A 86 5.66 46.76 -8.45
CA LEU A 86 5.10 47.55 -7.35
C LEU A 86 4.81 49.00 -7.74
N LYS A 87 5.68 49.63 -8.54
CA LYS A 87 5.45 51.00 -9.01
C LYS A 87 4.21 51.11 -9.88
N THR A 88 3.92 50.09 -10.67
CA THR A 88 2.81 50.10 -11.64
C THR A 88 1.49 49.70 -10.98
N PHE A 89 1.50 48.60 -10.22
CA PHE A 89 0.26 48.00 -9.71
C PHE A 89 0.09 48.11 -8.19
N GLY A 90 1.12 48.56 -7.46
CA GLY A 90 1.10 48.67 -5.99
C GLY A 90 1.16 47.34 -5.24
N ARG A 91 0.99 46.20 -5.93
CA ARG A 91 0.97 44.86 -5.34
C ARG A 91 1.47 43.78 -6.29
N VAL A 92 1.87 42.65 -5.72
CA VAL A 92 2.11 41.39 -6.43
C VAL A 92 1.49 40.27 -5.60
N ASP A 93 0.63 39.46 -6.22
CA ASP A 93 -0.10 38.37 -5.56
C ASP A 93 0.42 36.99 -5.99
N LEU A 94 0.80 36.85 -7.26
CA LEU A 94 1.24 35.60 -7.86
C LEU A 94 2.64 35.78 -8.45
N LEU A 95 3.58 34.94 -8.04
CA LEU A 95 4.88 34.79 -8.70
C LEU A 95 4.87 33.51 -9.52
N VAL A 96 5.10 33.62 -10.83
CA VAL A 96 5.29 32.49 -11.73
C VAL A 96 6.74 32.43 -12.19
N ASN A 97 7.48 31.48 -11.64
CA ASN A 97 8.85 31.15 -12.05
C ASN A 97 8.81 30.26 -13.29
N GLY A 98 8.61 30.91 -14.44
CA GLY A 98 8.38 30.27 -15.74
C GLY A 98 9.53 30.29 -16.76
N ALA A 99 10.63 31.01 -16.49
CA ALA A 99 11.76 31.06 -17.42
C ALA A 99 12.57 29.75 -17.40
N GLY A 100 13.14 29.37 -18.55
CA GLY A 100 13.96 28.17 -18.62
C GLY A 100 14.87 28.10 -19.83
N LEU A 101 16.00 27.42 -19.66
CA LEU A 101 16.96 27.02 -20.69
C LEU A 101 17.07 25.50 -20.74
N TYR A 102 16.96 24.91 -21.93
CA TYR A 102 17.17 23.48 -22.15
C TYR A 102 18.62 23.21 -22.58
N GLU A 103 19.55 23.53 -21.69
CA GLU A 103 20.98 23.26 -21.81
C GLU A 103 21.57 23.52 -23.22
N PRO A 104 21.65 24.81 -23.61
CA PRO A 104 22.18 25.22 -24.90
C PRO A 104 23.72 25.12 -24.94
N PRO A 105 24.35 24.96 -26.13
CA PRO A 105 25.80 24.81 -26.27
C PRO A 105 26.67 25.92 -25.67
N PHE A 106 26.10 27.11 -25.47
CA PHE A 106 26.80 28.22 -24.85
C PHE A 106 26.85 28.16 -23.32
N SER A 107 26.12 27.23 -22.71
CA SER A 107 25.99 27.05 -21.26
C SER A 107 25.53 25.61 -20.96
N ASP A 108 26.33 24.62 -21.34
CA ASP A 108 26.09 23.20 -21.07
C ASP A 108 27.28 22.50 -20.40
N PHE A 109 27.06 21.26 -19.97
CA PHE A 109 28.11 20.45 -19.33
C PHE A 109 29.23 20.07 -20.30
N TRP A 110 28.90 19.89 -21.57
CA TRP A 110 29.80 19.34 -22.59
C TRP A 110 30.74 20.40 -23.20
N ASN A 111 30.42 21.68 -23.04
CA ASN A 111 31.16 22.84 -23.53
C ASN A 111 31.65 23.72 -22.36
N PRO A 112 32.66 23.26 -21.59
CA PRO A 112 33.09 23.96 -20.39
C PRO A 112 33.71 25.35 -20.68
N PRO A 113 33.50 26.34 -19.79
CA PRO A 113 34.08 27.68 -19.88
C PRO A 113 35.60 27.66 -19.98
N GLY A 114 36.17 28.52 -20.82
CA GLY A 114 37.63 28.61 -21.02
C GLY A 114 38.25 27.44 -21.78
N VAL A 115 37.45 26.43 -22.17
CA VAL A 115 37.90 25.27 -22.94
C VAL A 115 37.18 25.18 -24.28
N SER A 116 35.84 25.24 -24.29
CA SER A 116 35.06 25.21 -25.53
C SER A 116 34.84 26.62 -26.09
N PRO A 117 35.06 26.86 -27.40
CA PRO A 117 34.73 28.13 -28.03
C PRO A 117 33.22 28.38 -28.16
N LEU A 118 32.40 27.35 -27.92
CA LEU A 118 30.95 27.48 -27.90
C LEU A 118 30.45 28.10 -26.60
N SER A 119 31.19 27.92 -25.50
CA SER A 119 30.84 28.42 -24.18
C SER A 119 30.85 29.95 -24.15
N GLN A 120 29.77 30.54 -23.60
CA GLN A 120 29.68 31.98 -23.33
C GLN A 120 29.69 32.29 -21.83
N ASP A 121 29.78 31.26 -20.99
CA ASP A 121 29.95 31.44 -19.56
C ASP A 121 31.40 31.84 -19.26
N PRO A 122 31.62 32.76 -18.31
CA PRO A 122 32.97 33.22 -17.96
C PRO A 122 33.80 32.09 -17.33
N ALA A 123 35.08 32.03 -17.68
CA ALA A 123 36.02 31.07 -17.10
C ALA A 123 36.51 31.50 -15.70
N ASP A 124 36.39 32.79 -15.36
CA ASP A 124 36.80 33.37 -14.10
C ASP A 124 35.66 33.33 -13.06
N ALA A 125 35.92 32.62 -11.96
CA ALA A 125 34.91 32.29 -10.97
C ALA A 125 34.53 33.43 -9.99
N GLN A 126 34.93 34.68 -10.22
CA GLN A 126 34.60 35.76 -9.28
C GLN A 126 33.09 36.04 -9.20
N VAL A 127 32.32 35.67 -10.24
CA VAL A 127 30.96 35.10 -10.07
C VAL A 127 30.68 34.05 -11.19
N GLY A 128 31.43 32.95 -11.20
CA GLY A 128 31.34 31.91 -12.25
C GLY A 128 30.16 30.96 -12.08
N ILE A 129 29.03 31.29 -12.72
CA ILE A 129 27.80 30.47 -12.73
C ILE A 129 27.43 30.18 -14.18
N TYR A 130 27.14 28.91 -14.50
CA TYR A 130 26.54 28.54 -15.78
C TYR A 130 25.18 29.23 -15.93
N LYS A 131 24.94 29.93 -17.05
CA LYS A 131 23.65 30.60 -17.33
C LYS A 131 22.45 29.66 -17.15
N THR A 132 22.59 28.37 -17.48
CA THR A 132 21.54 27.34 -17.26
C THR A 132 21.10 27.30 -15.80
N PHE A 133 22.03 27.26 -14.84
CA PHE A 133 21.68 27.31 -13.40
C PHE A 133 21.23 28.70 -12.94
N ALA A 134 21.82 29.77 -13.51
CA ALA A 134 21.41 31.12 -13.19
C ALA A 134 19.92 31.36 -13.50
N VAL A 135 19.48 30.95 -14.69
CA VAL A 135 18.09 31.09 -15.16
C VAL A 135 17.17 30.05 -14.54
N ASN A 136 17.53 28.76 -14.57
CA ASN A 136 16.61 27.69 -14.17
C ASN A 136 16.46 27.55 -12.66
N THR A 137 17.45 27.99 -11.86
CA THR A 137 17.51 27.70 -10.43
C THR A 137 17.68 28.96 -9.59
N ILE A 138 18.77 29.71 -9.80
CA ILE A 138 19.13 30.82 -8.90
C ILE A 138 18.13 31.97 -8.99
N ALA A 139 17.72 32.36 -10.20
CA ALA A 139 16.74 33.44 -10.37
C ALA A 139 15.36 33.11 -9.79
N PRO A 140 14.76 31.91 -10.02
CA PRO A 140 13.54 31.48 -9.34
C PRO A 140 13.65 31.55 -7.81
N ILE A 141 14.75 31.05 -7.24
CA ILE A 141 14.98 31.11 -5.79
C ILE A 141 15.02 32.56 -5.31
N ARG A 142 15.77 33.41 -6.00
CA ARG A 142 15.92 34.83 -5.64
C ARG A 142 14.59 35.58 -5.72
N LEU A 143 13.81 35.37 -6.77
CA LEU A 143 12.48 35.97 -6.91
C LEU A 143 11.52 35.49 -5.81
N SER A 144 11.52 34.19 -5.49
CA SER A 144 10.72 33.66 -4.39
C SER A 144 11.14 34.24 -3.04
N GLN A 145 12.44 34.48 -2.80
CA GLN A 145 12.90 35.18 -1.59
C GLN A 145 12.34 36.60 -1.50
N ILE A 146 12.37 37.36 -2.60
CA ILE A 146 11.82 38.72 -2.63
C ILE A 146 10.30 38.69 -2.40
N ALA A 147 9.59 37.75 -3.03
CA ALA A 147 8.14 37.61 -2.89
C ALA A 147 7.72 37.23 -1.47
N ILE A 148 8.40 36.24 -0.87
CA ILE A 148 8.15 35.81 0.51
C ILE A 148 8.44 36.96 1.48
N GLU A 149 9.57 37.66 1.32
CA GLU A 149 9.89 38.82 2.14
C GLU A 149 8.81 39.89 2.04
N TYR A 150 8.34 40.19 0.82
CA TYR A 150 7.27 41.15 0.55
C TYR A 150 5.95 40.76 1.22
N TRP A 151 5.48 39.52 1.06
CA TRP A 151 4.21 39.07 1.64
C TRP A 151 4.25 38.95 3.16
N LEU A 152 5.43 38.69 3.74
CA LEU A 152 5.61 38.63 5.18
C LEU A 152 5.69 40.01 5.85
N ARG A 153 5.77 41.11 5.09
CA ARG A 153 5.79 42.45 5.68
C ARG A 153 4.43 42.79 6.32
N PRO A 154 4.40 43.40 7.52
CA PRO A 154 3.15 43.75 8.20
C PRO A 154 2.17 44.59 7.36
N GLU A 155 2.67 45.50 6.53
CA GLU A 155 1.88 46.34 5.63
C GLU A 155 1.19 45.56 4.50
N ASN A 156 1.64 44.34 4.20
CA ASN A 156 1.16 43.52 3.09
C ASN A 156 0.32 42.31 3.54
N LYS A 157 0.00 42.18 4.84
CA LYS A 157 -0.75 41.03 5.40
C LYS A 157 -2.09 40.69 4.75
N GLY A 158 -2.69 41.62 4.00
CA GLY A 158 -3.93 41.40 3.25
C GLY A 158 -3.73 40.79 1.86
N ILE A 159 -2.49 40.53 1.46
CA ILE A 159 -2.13 39.96 0.16
C ILE A 159 -1.94 38.45 0.33
N GLU A 160 -2.78 37.68 -0.34
CA GLU A 160 -2.69 36.22 -0.35
C GLU A 160 -1.63 35.79 -1.37
N GLY A 161 -0.39 35.66 -0.93
CA GLY A 161 0.73 35.27 -1.79
C GLY A 161 0.60 33.87 -2.38
N ASN A 162 1.06 33.69 -3.62
CA ASN A 162 1.07 32.42 -4.32
C ASN A 162 2.31 32.29 -5.21
N ILE A 163 3.01 31.16 -5.12
CA ILE A 163 4.20 30.85 -5.92
C ILE A 163 3.89 29.62 -6.78
N LEU A 164 4.00 29.78 -8.09
CA LEU A 164 3.97 28.68 -9.05
C LEU A 164 5.37 28.50 -9.66
N TRP A 165 5.92 27.30 -9.54
CA TRP A 165 7.17 26.91 -10.21
C TRP A 165 6.86 26.15 -11.50
N VAL A 166 7.36 26.61 -12.65
CA VAL A 166 7.37 25.80 -13.88
C VAL A 166 8.66 24.97 -13.89
N ALA A 167 8.60 23.80 -13.26
CA ALA A 167 9.71 22.89 -13.11
C ALA A 167 9.84 22.01 -14.36
N SER A 168 9.96 20.69 -14.19
CA SER A 168 9.95 19.66 -15.23
C SER A 168 10.02 18.29 -14.55
N MET A 169 9.48 17.25 -15.18
CA MET A 169 9.75 15.86 -14.77
C MET A 169 11.25 15.55 -14.68
N ALA A 170 12.08 16.26 -15.45
CA ALA A 170 13.54 16.26 -15.36
C ALA A 170 14.10 16.54 -13.95
N GLY A 171 13.28 17.00 -13.00
CA GLY A 171 13.71 17.13 -11.61
C GLY A 171 13.87 15.81 -10.85
N TYR A 172 13.33 14.70 -11.37
CA TYR A 172 13.41 13.39 -10.73
C TYR A 172 13.53 12.22 -11.72
N ILE A 173 13.57 12.50 -13.03
CA ILE A 173 14.11 11.58 -14.05
C ILE A 173 15.55 12.03 -14.41
N HIS A 174 16.36 11.13 -14.95
CA HIS A 174 17.79 11.40 -15.20
C HIS A 174 18.17 11.01 -16.63
N GLY A 175 19.02 11.81 -17.26
CA GLY A 175 19.50 11.55 -18.61
C GLY A 175 20.87 12.17 -18.87
N LEU A 176 21.68 11.49 -19.69
CA LEU A 176 23.05 11.92 -19.98
C LEU A 176 23.10 13.10 -20.95
N LEU A 177 22.09 13.30 -21.82
CA LEU A 177 22.17 14.31 -22.88
C LEU A 177 22.22 15.75 -22.35
N THR A 178 21.49 16.04 -21.27
CA THR A 178 21.32 17.38 -20.70
C THR A 178 21.42 17.38 -19.16
N PRO A 179 22.58 16.99 -18.60
CA PRO A 179 22.73 16.79 -17.16
C PRO A 179 22.57 18.08 -16.33
N PHE A 180 22.93 19.26 -16.87
CA PHE A 180 22.66 20.53 -16.19
C PHE A 180 21.17 20.87 -16.18
N TYR A 181 20.43 20.54 -17.24
CA TYR A 181 18.97 20.72 -17.22
C TYR A 181 18.32 19.88 -16.12
N TYR A 182 18.58 18.57 -16.08
CA TYR A 182 18.04 17.67 -15.04
C TYR A 182 18.41 18.17 -13.63
N SER A 183 19.69 18.44 -13.40
CA SER A 183 20.18 18.93 -12.09
C SER A 183 19.54 20.26 -11.68
N SER A 184 19.38 21.19 -12.63
CA SER A 184 18.77 22.49 -12.37
C SER A 184 17.29 22.38 -11.99
N LYS A 185 16.56 21.44 -12.60
CA LYS A 185 15.14 21.19 -12.30
C LYS A 185 14.95 20.41 -11.01
N ALA A 186 15.87 19.52 -10.66
CA ALA A 186 15.86 18.81 -9.37
C ALA A 186 15.97 19.80 -8.21
N ALA A 187 16.84 20.81 -8.35
CA ALA A 187 16.98 21.88 -7.36
C ALA A 187 15.68 22.68 -7.17
N VAL A 188 14.91 22.93 -8.24
CA VAL A 188 13.62 23.65 -8.16
C VAL A 188 12.56 22.80 -7.46
N VAL A 189 12.45 21.50 -7.79
CA VAL A 189 11.52 20.57 -7.12
C VAL A 189 11.82 20.50 -5.63
N SER A 190 13.09 20.37 -5.27
CA SER A 190 13.54 20.34 -3.88
C SER A 190 13.25 21.66 -3.14
N MET A 191 13.43 22.81 -3.81
CA MET A 191 13.10 24.10 -3.24
C MET A 191 11.59 24.26 -2.99
N CYS A 192 10.75 23.85 -3.94
CA CYS A 192 9.30 23.85 -3.76
C CYS A 192 8.90 23.04 -2.51
N LYS A 193 9.41 21.82 -2.37
CA LYS A 193 9.14 20.97 -1.18
C LYS A 193 9.66 21.60 0.12
N SER A 194 10.84 22.21 0.10
CA SER A 194 11.43 22.90 1.26
C SER A 194 10.56 24.07 1.77
N LEU A 195 9.72 24.62 0.91
CA LEU A 195 8.82 25.74 1.21
C LEU A 195 7.36 25.28 1.43
N GLY A 196 7.09 23.97 1.55
CA GLY A 196 5.73 23.43 1.68
C GLY A 196 4.95 23.95 2.90
N SER A 197 5.64 24.28 4.00
CA SER A 197 5.01 24.80 5.21
C SER A 197 4.52 26.25 5.09
N LEU A 198 4.90 27.01 4.03
CA LEU A 198 4.54 28.42 3.86
C LEU A 198 3.03 28.69 3.92
N LYS A 199 2.20 27.81 3.35
CA LYS A 199 0.73 27.96 3.37
C LYS A 199 0.19 27.86 4.79
N ARG A 200 0.76 26.98 5.60
CA ARG A 200 0.41 26.80 7.01
C ARG A 200 0.89 27.98 7.87
N ILE A 201 2.15 28.38 7.72
CA ILE A 201 2.77 29.38 8.62
C ILE A 201 2.44 30.83 8.24
N ALA A 202 2.18 31.11 6.96
CA ALA A 202 2.03 32.47 6.45
C ALA A 202 0.87 32.66 5.46
N GLY A 203 0.08 31.61 5.18
CA GLY A 203 -1.00 31.67 4.18
C GLY A 203 -0.49 31.76 2.74
N ILE A 204 0.82 31.66 2.51
CA ILE A 204 1.45 31.78 1.18
C ILE A 204 1.39 30.42 0.48
N ARG A 205 0.70 30.35 -0.66
CA ARG A 205 0.62 29.14 -1.48
C ARG A 205 1.94 28.92 -2.24
N ASN A 206 2.30 27.65 -2.44
CA ASN A 206 3.53 27.23 -3.09
C ASN A 206 3.33 25.86 -3.77
N SER A 207 3.47 25.77 -5.09
CA SER A 207 3.35 24.50 -5.83
C SER A 207 4.16 24.51 -7.13
N ALA A 208 4.60 23.33 -7.58
CA ALA A 208 5.35 23.18 -8.83
C ALA A 208 4.56 22.36 -9.84
N VAL A 209 4.48 22.83 -11.08
CA VAL A 209 4.07 22.01 -12.23
C VAL A 209 5.31 21.44 -12.91
N CYS A 210 5.33 20.12 -13.10
CA CYS A 210 6.44 19.34 -13.63
C CYS A 210 6.02 18.70 -14.95
N PRO A 211 6.11 19.44 -16.07
CA PRO A 211 5.76 18.89 -17.36
C PRO A 211 6.78 17.87 -17.87
N GLY A 212 6.27 16.89 -18.63
CA GLY A 212 7.02 16.14 -19.63
C GLY A 212 7.38 17.02 -20.83
N VAL A 213 7.54 16.41 -22.02
CA VAL A 213 7.87 17.20 -23.23
C VAL A 213 6.65 18.03 -23.66
N VAL A 214 6.86 19.32 -23.88
CA VAL A 214 5.82 20.29 -24.31
C VAL A 214 6.31 20.99 -25.57
N ASP A 215 5.48 21.05 -26.60
CA ASP A 215 5.84 21.73 -27.85
C ASP A 215 5.98 23.25 -27.61
N THR A 216 7.22 23.71 -27.46
CA THR A 216 7.53 25.11 -27.14
C THR A 216 8.74 25.61 -27.90
N PRO A 217 8.89 26.95 -28.04
CA PRO A 217 10.04 27.54 -28.71
C PRO A 217 11.42 27.20 -28.13
N ILE A 218 11.50 26.62 -26.93
CA ILE A 218 12.75 26.16 -26.32
C ILE A 218 13.42 25.04 -27.15
N PHE A 219 12.62 24.28 -27.91
CA PHE A 219 13.09 23.19 -28.77
C PHE A 219 13.34 23.62 -30.21
N HIS A 220 12.98 24.86 -30.59
CA HIS A 220 13.17 25.34 -31.96
C HIS A 220 14.63 25.57 -32.41
N PRO A 221 15.59 25.91 -31.53
CA PRO A 221 16.98 26.02 -31.94
C PRO A 221 17.52 24.70 -32.52
N PRO A 222 18.41 24.73 -33.54
CA PRO A 222 18.91 23.52 -34.19
C PRO A 222 19.47 22.46 -33.23
N TYR A 223 20.21 22.89 -32.21
CA TYR A 223 20.81 22.01 -31.20
C TYR A 223 19.78 21.30 -30.29
N SER A 224 18.54 21.80 -30.23
CA SER A 224 17.46 21.17 -29.48
C SER A 224 16.58 20.30 -30.38
N ARG A 225 16.40 20.69 -31.66
CA ARG A 225 15.61 19.93 -32.64
C ARG A 225 16.16 18.54 -32.93
N GLU A 226 17.46 18.31 -32.72
CA GLU A 226 18.03 16.96 -32.83
C GLU A 226 17.62 16.05 -31.66
N ARG A 227 17.19 16.63 -30.53
CA ARG A 227 16.86 15.93 -29.29
C ARG A 227 15.36 15.69 -29.13
N VAL A 228 14.54 16.53 -29.75
CA VAL A 228 13.07 16.51 -29.67
C VAL A 228 12.54 16.84 -31.07
N GLN A 229 11.82 15.90 -31.67
CA GLN A 229 11.26 16.00 -33.02
C GLN A 229 9.80 16.44 -32.99
N SER A 230 9.34 17.17 -34.00
CA SER A 230 7.96 17.68 -34.07
C SER A 230 6.88 16.59 -34.09
N ASP A 231 7.24 15.32 -34.25
CA ASP A 231 6.34 14.18 -34.24
C ASP A 231 6.48 13.28 -33.01
N ASP A 232 7.25 13.69 -32.00
CA ASP A 232 7.26 13.04 -30.69
C ASP A 232 5.91 13.22 -29.98
N LEU A 233 5.61 12.31 -29.05
CA LEU A 233 4.44 12.40 -28.18
C LEU A 233 4.66 13.52 -27.15
N MET A 234 4.02 14.68 -27.33
CA MET A 234 4.19 15.86 -26.49
C MET A 234 2.85 16.41 -26.01
N LEU A 235 2.89 17.10 -24.87
CA LEU A 235 1.82 17.98 -24.43
C LEU A 235 1.74 19.22 -25.33
N THR A 236 0.52 19.71 -25.56
CA THR A 236 0.34 21.08 -26.05
C THR A 236 0.59 22.09 -24.93
N VAL A 237 0.93 23.33 -25.31
CA VAL A 237 1.09 24.43 -24.35
C VAL A 237 -0.20 24.67 -23.55
N GLN A 238 -1.36 24.61 -24.22
CA GLN A 238 -2.65 24.86 -23.58
C GLN A 238 -2.97 23.84 -22.49
N GLU A 239 -2.70 22.56 -22.74
CA GLU A 239 -3.00 21.49 -21.77
C GLU A 239 -2.21 21.65 -20.48
N LEU A 240 -0.92 21.99 -20.60
CA LEU A 240 -0.13 22.27 -19.41
C LEU A 240 -0.62 23.53 -18.68
N VAL A 241 -0.98 24.58 -19.43
CA VAL A 241 -1.44 25.85 -18.87
C VAL A 241 -2.77 25.69 -18.13
N ASP A 242 -3.67 24.84 -18.61
CA ASP A 242 -4.91 24.48 -17.91
C ASP A 242 -4.63 23.80 -16.56
N VAL A 243 -3.62 22.93 -16.50
CA VAL A 243 -3.18 22.32 -15.23
C VAL A 243 -2.49 23.34 -14.32
N ALA A 244 -1.69 24.25 -14.88
CA ALA A 244 -1.06 25.33 -14.11
C ALA A 244 -2.11 26.27 -13.48
N MET A 245 -3.17 26.61 -14.20
CA MET A 245 -4.28 27.40 -13.64
C MET A 245 -5.03 26.65 -12.55
N LYS A 246 -5.21 25.31 -12.67
CA LYS A 246 -5.75 24.49 -11.59
C LYS A 246 -4.81 24.52 -10.37
N ALA A 247 -3.50 24.37 -10.57
CA ALA A 247 -2.49 24.44 -9.50
C ALA A 247 -2.53 25.77 -8.73
N ILE A 248 -2.72 26.88 -9.46
CA ILE A 248 -2.84 28.22 -8.88
C ILE A 248 -4.09 28.33 -8.00
N ARG A 249 -5.25 27.88 -8.51
CA ARG A 249 -6.56 28.22 -7.94
C ARG A 249 -7.11 27.19 -6.95
N ASP A 250 -6.90 25.91 -7.23
CA ASP A 250 -7.55 24.83 -6.52
C ASP A 250 -7.02 24.72 -5.08
N PRO A 251 -7.89 24.72 -4.04
CA PRO A 251 -7.46 24.58 -2.66
C PRO A 251 -6.64 23.34 -2.35
N GLN A 252 -6.78 22.26 -3.15
CA GLN A 252 -6.02 21.01 -2.99
C GLN A 252 -4.51 21.22 -3.16
N TYR A 253 -4.10 22.25 -3.90
CA TYR A 253 -2.70 22.58 -4.11
C TYR A 253 -2.23 23.74 -3.23
N GLY A 254 -0.91 23.96 -3.21
CA GLY A 254 -0.26 25.12 -2.63
C GLY A 254 0.50 24.86 -1.34
N ASP A 255 0.68 23.61 -0.92
CA ASP A 255 1.48 23.21 0.25
C ASP A 255 2.76 22.43 -0.13
N GLY A 256 3.35 22.77 -1.27
CA GLY A 256 4.58 22.15 -1.78
C GLY A 256 4.33 20.97 -2.73
N ASN A 257 3.14 20.87 -3.33
CA ASN A 257 2.78 19.82 -4.29
C ASN A 257 3.71 19.84 -5.51
N ILE A 258 4.00 18.64 -6.03
CA ILE A 258 4.81 18.42 -7.22
C ILE A 258 3.90 17.77 -8.26
N ILE A 259 3.31 18.60 -9.11
CA ILE A 259 2.24 18.22 -10.01
C ILE A 259 2.85 17.78 -11.33
N GLU A 260 2.96 16.48 -11.52
CA GLU A 260 3.42 15.90 -12.78
C GLU A 260 2.35 15.99 -13.85
N VAL A 261 2.76 16.40 -15.06
CA VAL A 261 1.90 16.50 -16.23
C VAL A 261 2.62 15.88 -17.42
N PHE A 262 2.07 14.84 -18.03
CA PHE A 262 2.68 14.21 -19.20
C PHE A 262 1.64 13.66 -20.16
N CYS A 263 2.08 13.38 -21.38
CA CYS A 263 1.26 12.74 -22.37
C CYS A 263 1.38 11.21 -22.26
N GLY A 264 0.28 10.53 -21.99
CA GLY A 264 0.14 9.08 -22.06
C GLY A 264 -0.38 8.60 -23.43
N GLY A 265 -0.35 7.30 -23.64
CA GLY A 265 -0.93 6.63 -24.82
C GLY A 265 0.00 6.53 -26.03
N THR A 266 -0.59 6.57 -27.23
CA THR A 266 0.12 6.49 -28.52
C THR A 266 -0.13 7.75 -29.33
N ARG A 267 0.57 7.92 -30.44
CA ARG A 267 0.33 9.04 -31.37
C ARG A 267 -1.13 9.14 -31.85
N GLU A 268 -1.85 8.02 -31.85
CA GLU A 268 -3.25 7.90 -32.28
C GLU A 268 -4.25 8.08 -31.12
N SER A 269 -3.78 7.88 -29.88
CA SER A 269 -4.56 7.94 -28.64
C SER A 269 -3.87 8.85 -27.63
N HIS A 270 -4.16 10.15 -27.73
CA HIS A 270 -3.61 11.23 -26.92
C HIS A 270 -4.35 11.35 -25.57
N GLU A 271 -3.64 11.22 -24.44
CA GLU A 271 -4.20 11.42 -23.10
C GLU A 271 -3.28 12.30 -22.23
N VAL A 272 -3.85 13.34 -21.61
CA VAL A 272 -3.14 14.18 -20.64
C VAL A 272 -3.23 13.54 -19.25
N CYS A 273 -2.12 13.02 -18.76
CA CYS A 273 -2.02 12.44 -17.43
C CYS A 273 -1.55 13.50 -16.42
N VAL A 274 -2.25 13.60 -15.28
CA VAL A 274 -1.93 14.53 -14.18
C VAL A 274 -1.89 13.78 -12.86
N ARG A 275 -0.82 13.94 -12.07
CA ARG A 275 -0.72 13.37 -10.71
C ARG A 275 0.12 14.24 -9.78
N ASP A 276 -0.23 14.28 -8.50
CA ASP A 276 0.67 14.83 -7.46
C ASP A 276 1.67 13.74 -7.07
N VAL A 277 2.97 14.06 -7.15
CA VAL A 277 4.05 13.11 -6.92
C VAL A 277 4.50 13.19 -5.45
N PRO A 278 4.29 12.13 -4.65
CA PRO A 278 4.82 12.07 -3.30
C PRO A 278 6.34 11.87 -3.38
N MET A 279 7.11 12.96 -3.42
CA MET A 279 8.57 12.92 -3.50
C MET A 279 9.21 12.08 -2.39
N GLU A 280 8.53 11.94 -1.25
CA GLU A 280 8.89 11.10 -0.12
C GLU A 280 8.91 9.61 -0.47
N ALA A 281 8.03 9.17 -1.39
CA ALA A 281 8.00 7.82 -1.94
C ALA A 281 9.05 7.60 -3.04
N VAL A 282 9.42 8.67 -3.77
CA VAL A 282 10.44 8.60 -4.84
C VAL A 282 11.85 8.55 -4.25
N TYR A 283 12.13 9.35 -3.22
CA TYR A 283 13.44 9.43 -2.57
C TYR A 283 13.52 8.58 -1.30
N ASN A 284 13.09 7.30 -1.33
CA ASN A 284 13.13 6.34 -0.21
C ASN A 284 13.56 6.94 1.16
N MET A 285 12.65 7.72 1.76
CA MET A 285 12.95 8.42 3.02
C MET A 285 12.80 7.50 4.24
N GLU A 286 12.33 6.26 4.05
CA GLU A 286 12.02 5.28 5.11
C GLU A 286 13.24 4.93 5.99
N GLY A 287 14.47 5.09 5.49
CA GLY A 287 15.71 4.92 6.27
C GLY A 287 16.27 6.20 6.93
N LEU A 288 15.77 7.39 6.58
CA LEU A 288 16.33 8.68 7.03
C LEU A 288 15.57 9.33 8.19
N VAL A 289 14.34 8.92 8.45
CA VAL A 289 13.53 9.42 9.59
C VAL A 289 14.18 9.07 10.94
N GLY A 290 14.94 7.97 11.01
CA GLY A 290 15.74 7.60 12.18
C GLY A 290 17.01 8.44 12.38
N LEU A 291 17.52 9.11 11.33
CA LEU A 291 18.72 9.95 11.39
C LEU A 291 18.44 11.37 11.89
N SER A 292 17.17 11.80 11.88
CA SER A 292 16.77 13.15 12.29
C SER A 292 16.10 13.21 13.67
N ALA A 293 15.49 12.11 14.14
CA ALA A 293 14.90 12.00 15.47
C ALA A 293 15.97 12.17 16.57
N GLY A 294 15.87 13.25 17.36
CA GLY A 294 16.84 13.60 18.41
C GLY A 294 18.01 14.47 17.94
N THR A 295 18.03 14.91 16.68
CA THR A 295 19.03 15.88 16.20
C THR A 295 18.57 17.32 16.43
N HIS A 296 19.51 18.21 16.75
CA HIS A 296 19.23 19.64 16.91
C HIS A 296 18.60 20.29 15.66
N ILE A 297 18.74 19.67 14.48
CA ILE A 297 18.23 20.20 13.21
C ILE A 297 16.69 20.30 13.23
N ILE A 298 15.97 19.30 13.75
CA ILE A 298 14.51 19.36 13.86
C ILE A 298 14.09 20.48 14.83
N SER A 299 14.71 20.56 16.01
CA SER A 299 14.41 21.63 16.97
C SER A 299 14.70 23.04 16.41
N LYS A 300 15.71 23.16 15.53
CA LYS A 300 16.04 24.43 14.87
C LYS A 300 15.10 24.76 13.72
N GLN A 301 14.53 23.75 13.06
CA GLN A 301 13.45 23.91 12.10
C GLN A 301 12.21 24.48 12.81
N GLU A 302 11.81 23.88 13.93
CA GLU A 302 10.68 24.36 14.75
C GLU A 302 10.93 25.77 15.32
N GLU A 303 12.16 26.07 15.78
CA GLU A 303 12.53 27.41 16.23
C GLU A 303 12.49 28.43 15.08
N LEU A 304 12.89 28.04 13.86
CA LEU A 304 12.79 28.91 12.68
C LEU A 304 11.32 29.17 12.33
N GLU A 305 10.48 28.13 12.33
CA GLU A 305 9.03 28.29 12.14
C GLU A 305 8.45 29.24 13.18
N LYS A 306 8.79 29.07 14.46
CA LYS A 306 8.37 29.95 15.55
C LYS A 306 8.92 31.39 15.44
N ARG A 307 10.15 31.58 14.96
CA ARG A 307 10.71 32.93 14.74
C ARG A 307 10.04 33.63 13.57
N LEU A 308 9.62 32.87 12.56
CA LEU A 308 8.76 33.37 11.49
C LEU A 308 7.37 33.73 12.05
N GLU A 309 6.88 33.01 13.08
CA GLU A 309 5.67 33.37 13.85
C GLU A 309 5.81 34.69 14.63
N GLU A 310 6.93 34.90 15.31
CA GLU A 310 7.15 36.02 16.25
C GLU A 310 7.38 37.38 15.57
N LYS A 311 7.82 37.43 14.30
CA LYS A 311 8.15 38.69 13.58
C LYS A 311 6.94 39.53 13.12
N GLY A 312 5.77 39.31 13.73
CA GLY A 312 4.65 40.23 13.66
C GLY A 312 3.44 39.69 12.93
N MET A 313 2.91 38.54 13.33
CA MET A 313 1.58 38.05 12.96
C MET A 313 0.59 38.24 14.13
N ASP A 314 -0.53 38.91 13.87
CA ASP A 314 -1.58 39.13 14.88
C ASP A 314 -2.66 38.06 14.68
N PHE A 315 -2.80 37.16 15.67
CA PHE A 315 -3.75 36.05 15.65
C PHE A 315 -5.03 36.31 16.46
N LYS A 316 -5.38 37.57 16.77
CA LYS A 316 -6.58 37.87 17.57
C LYS A 316 -7.94 37.64 16.89
N SER A 317 -8.02 36.87 15.81
CA SER A 317 -9.30 36.32 15.34
C SER A 317 -9.29 34.85 14.92
N ALA A 318 -8.25 34.07 15.26
CA ALA A 318 -8.30 32.62 15.08
C ALA A 318 -7.52 31.92 16.17
N THR A 319 -8.04 31.99 17.40
CA THR A 319 -7.83 30.90 18.36
C THR A 319 -8.37 29.62 17.70
N PRO A 320 -7.57 28.58 17.43
CA PRO A 320 -8.14 27.25 17.38
C PRO A 320 -8.42 26.92 18.83
N THR A 321 -9.63 27.23 19.27
CA THR A 321 -10.29 26.34 20.20
C THR A 321 -10.09 24.93 19.64
N LEU A 322 -9.37 24.08 20.36
CA LEU A 322 -9.39 22.62 20.21
C LEU A 322 -10.78 22.09 20.61
N THR A 323 -11.82 22.68 20.04
CA THR A 323 -13.19 22.20 20.04
C THR A 323 -13.60 22.08 18.59
N SER A 324 -13.54 20.85 18.09
CA SER A 324 -14.35 20.31 16.99
C SER A 324 -15.04 21.36 16.10
N ARG A 325 -14.43 21.69 14.96
CA ARG A 325 -15.19 21.88 13.72
C ARG A 325 -14.56 21.06 12.62
N ARG A 326 -14.90 19.77 12.67
CA ARG A 326 -15.11 18.92 11.49
C ARG A 326 -16.07 19.67 10.55
N ALA A 327 -15.53 20.35 9.56
CA ALA A 327 -16.26 20.66 8.35
C ALA A 327 -15.93 19.55 7.35
N SER A 328 -16.94 18.78 7.00
CA SER A 328 -16.91 17.65 6.08
C SER A 328 -16.38 18.06 4.71
N ASN A 329 -15.10 17.83 4.47
CA ASN A 329 -14.58 17.47 3.15
C ASN A 329 -13.48 16.45 3.43
N THR A 330 -13.88 15.17 3.39
CA THR A 330 -13.07 14.00 3.68
C THR A 330 -11.89 13.96 2.69
N ILE A 331 -10.69 14.31 3.14
CA ILE A 331 -9.49 13.71 2.54
C ILE A 331 -9.58 12.25 2.97
N MET A 332 -10.05 11.38 2.08
CA MET A 332 -10.15 9.95 2.40
C MET A 332 -8.74 9.42 2.60
N VAL A 333 -8.50 8.79 3.75
CA VAL A 333 -7.26 8.06 4.01
C VAL A 333 -7.11 6.99 2.92
N ASP A 334 -6.02 7.02 2.16
CA ASP A 334 -5.74 5.97 1.19
C ASP A 334 -5.33 4.71 1.94
N VAL A 335 -6.21 3.71 1.95
CA VAL A 335 -6.03 2.45 2.66
C VAL A 335 -5.29 1.40 1.84
N ARG A 336 -5.04 1.66 0.56
CA ARG A 336 -4.46 0.69 -0.37
C ARG A 336 -3.00 0.43 -0.01
N GLU A 337 -2.65 -0.84 0.08
CA GLU A 337 -1.31 -1.32 0.42
C GLU A 337 -0.76 -0.79 1.75
N LEU A 338 -1.59 -0.20 2.60
CA LEU A 338 -1.18 0.37 3.88
C LEU A 338 -0.76 -0.75 4.85
N THR A 339 0.44 -0.58 5.43
CA THR A 339 1.05 -1.49 6.40
C THR A 339 0.85 -1.01 7.85
N ILE A 340 1.09 -1.89 8.82
CA ILE A 340 1.02 -1.55 10.26
C ILE A 340 2.02 -0.42 10.62
N PRO A 341 3.31 -0.48 10.20
CA PRO A 341 4.25 0.62 10.47
C PRO A 341 3.80 1.96 9.87
N GLN A 342 3.30 1.96 8.63
CA GLN A 342 2.81 3.18 7.98
C GLN A 342 1.57 3.76 8.67
N ALA A 343 0.62 2.90 9.07
CA ALA A 343 -0.56 3.33 9.83
C ALA A 343 -0.16 3.97 11.17
N HIS A 344 0.76 3.36 11.92
CA HIS A 344 1.28 3.95 13.16
C HIS A 344 2.05 5.25 12.92
N ALA A 345 2.84 5.34 11.85
CA ALA A 345 3.54 6.57 11.49
C ALA A 345 2.55 7.70 11.17
N GLY A 346 1.48 7.41 10.43
CA GLY A 346 0.42 8.37 10.11
C GLY A 346 -0.32 8.87 11.35
N ILE A 347 -0.66 7.98 12.29
CA ILE A 347 -1.28 8.35 13.57
C ILE A 347 -0.33 9.24 14.39
N LYS A 348 0.94 8.85 14.52
CA LYS A 348 1.93 9.63 15.29
C LYS A 348 2.20 11.02 14.69
N ALA A 349 2.16 11.12 13.37
CA ALA A 349 2.35 12.37 12.65
C ALA A 349 1.07 13.24 12.59
N GLY A 350 -0.07 12.74 13.07
CA GLY A 350 -1.35 13.45 13.01
C GLY A 350 -1.92 13.57 11.60
N LEU A 351 -1.53 12.70 10.67
CA LEU A 351 -2.07 12.67 9.30
C LEU A 351 -3.53 12.19 9.27
N PHE A 352 -3.87 11.27 10.17
CA PHE A 352 -5.21 10.77 10.42
C PHE A 352 -5.29 10.17 11.82
N THR A 353 -6.50 10.09 12.38
CA THR A 353 -6.74 9.37 13.63
C THR A 353 -7.07 7.89 13.38
N ALA A 354 -7.05 7.05 14.41
CA ALA A 354 -7.49 5.64 14.31
C ALA A 354 -8.95 5.56 13.86
N LYS A 355 -9.82 6.48 14.31
CA LYS A 355 -11.21 6.57 13.86
C LYS A 355 -11.34 6.91 12.38
N GLU A 356 -10.53 7.83 11.87
CA GLU A 356 -10.53 8.21 10.45
C GLU A 356 -10.04 7.05 9.57
N LEU A 357 -8.94 6.41 9.97
CA LEU A 357 -8.41 5.21 9.31
C LEU A 357 -9.46 4.09 9.26
N THR A 358 -10.08 3.79 10.40
CA THR A 358 -11.14 2.77 10.50
C THR A 358 -12.35 3.11 9.62
N SER A 359 -12.74 4.39 9.57
CA SER A 359 -13.85 4.84 8.74
C SER A 359 -13.56 4.61 7.26
N ALA A 360 -12.34 4.89 6.80
CA ALA A 360 -11.94 4.67 5.41
C ALA A 360 -12.00 3.18 5.00
N PHE A 361 -11.57 2.27 5.87
CA PHE A 361 -11.72 0.83 5.63
C PHE A 361 -13.19 0.38 5.57
N LEU A 362 -14.02 0.85 6.50
CA LEU A 362 -15.46 0.53 6.51
C LEU A 362 -16.17 1.06 5.27
N GLU A 363 -15.81 2.25 4.79
CA GLU A 363 -16.33 2.82 3.54
C GLU A 363 -15.94 1.98 2.33
N ARG A 364 -14.68 1.52 2.26
CA ARG A 364 -14.20 0.65 1.19
C ARG A 364 -14.93 -0.71 1.19
N ILE A 365 -15.09 -1.34 2.36
CA ILE A 365 -15.90 -2.57 2.52
C ILE A 365 -17.31 -2.34 1.99
N LYS A 366 -17.96 -1.25 2.39
CA LYS A 366 -19.31 -0.95 1.92
C LYS A 366 -19.38 -0.79 0.40
N LYS A 367 -18.39 -0.14 -0.22
CA LYS A 367 -18.37 0.11 -1.66
C LYS A 367 -18.11 -1.15 -2.48
N LEU A 368 -17.19 -2.00 -2.03
CA LEU A 368 -16.63 -3.08 -2.87
C LEU A 368 -17.01 -4.50 -2.40
N ASP A 369 -17.29 -4.69 -1.13
CA ASP A 369 -17.57 -6.03 -0.59
C ASP A 369 -19.04 -6.42 -0.75
N LYS A 370 -19.93 -5.54 -0.27
CA LYS A 370 -21.39 -5.72 -0.32
C LYS A 370 -22.07 -4.81 -1.36
N GLY A 371 -21.33 -3.87 -1.91
CA GLY A 371 -21.69 -3.06 -3.07
C GLY A 371 -20.79 -3.35 -4.26
N GLY A 372 -21.04 -2.67 -5.38
CA GLY A 372 -20.20 -2.73 -6.57
C GLY A 372 -19.89 -4.16 -7.04
N PRO A 373 -18.61 -4.58 -7.13
CA PRO A 373 -18.20 -5.90 -7.61
C PRO A 373 -18.71 -7.07 -6.75
N ASN A 374 -19.21 -6.79 -5.53
CA ASN A 374 -19.75 -7.78 -4.60
C ASN A 374 -18.74 -8.91 -4.34
N ILE A 375 -17.57 -8.55 -3.83
CA ILE A 375 -16.50 -9.49 -3.48
C ILE A 375 -16.99 -10.53 -2.46
N ASN A 376 -17.93 -10.15 -1.59
CA ASN A 376 -18.57 -11.05 -0.64
C ASN A 376 -17.59 -11.77 0.31
N SER A 377 -16.65 -11.02 0.87
CA SER A 377 -15.63 -11.48 1.82
C SER A 377 -16.00 -11.28 3.28
N THR A 378 -16.88 -10.31 3.61
CA THR A 378 -17.32 -10.06 5.00
C THR A 378 -18.64 -10.75 5.31
N LEU A 379 -18.88 -11.08 6.58
CA LEU A 379 -20.10 -11.74 7.04
C LEU A 379 -20.87 -10.91 8.08
N ALA A 380 -20.21 -10.50 9.16
CA ALA A 380 -20.80 -9.73 10.24
C ALA A 380 -19.87 -8.60 10.68
N MET A 381 -20.35 -7.36 10.68
CA MET A 381 -19.51 -6.18 10.95
C MET A 381 -19.76 -5.61 12.36
N SER A 382 -18.69 -5.14 13.01
CA SER A 382 -18.74 -4.50 14.32
C SER A 382 -19.51 -3.18 14.28
N THR A 383 -20.45 -3.05 15.20
CA THR A 383 -21.21 -1.82 15.45
C THR A 383 -20.52 -0.88 16.44
N THR A 384 -19.49 -1.34 17.16
CA THR A 384 -18.80 -0.60 18.22
C THR A 384 -17.42 -0.09 17.81
N VAL A 385 -16.85 -0.59 16.71
CA VAL A 385 -15.44 -0.37 16.35
C VAL A 385 -15.06 1.12 16.19
N LEU A 386 -15.98 1.97 15.71
CA LEU A 386 -15.71 3.40 15.61
C LEU A 386 -15.64 4.11 16.98
N ALA A 387 -16.37 3.62 17.98
CA ALA A 387 -16.30 4.12 19.34
C ALA A 387 -15.02 3.63 20.04
N GLU A 388 -14.61 2.38 19.77
CA GLU A 388 -13.33 1.82 20.21
C GLU A 388 -12.16 2.60 19.61
N ALA A 389 -12.21 2.92 18.31
CA ALA A 389 -11.21 3.73 17.64
C ALA A 389 -11.08 5.13 18.26
N GLU A 390 -12.22 5.76 18.57
CA GLU A 390 -12.23 7.06 19.26
C GLU A 390 -11.64 6.98 20.68
N ALA A 391 -11.82 5.85 21.37
CA ALA A 391 -11.21 5.65 22.68
C ALA A 391 -9.69 5.49 22.58
N LEU A 392 -9.17 4.87 21.52
CA LEU A 392 -7.74 4.81 21.22
C LEU A 392 -7.18 6.19 20.87
N ASP A 393 -7.90 6.97 20.07
CA ASP A 393 -7.52 8.36 19.76
C ASP A 393 -7.38 9.19 21.05
N ARG A 394 -8.37 9.15 21.95
CA ARG A 394 -8.29 9.81 23.26
C ARG A 394 -7.12 9.31 24.11
N TYR A 395 -6.86 8.00 24.09
CA TYR A 395 -5.72 7.44 24.81
C TYR A 395 -4.40 8.03 24.27
N PHE A 396 -4.24 8.08 22.95
CA PHE A 396 -3.04 8.63 22.31
C PHE A 396 -2.87 10.11 22.63
N GLU A 397 -3.93 10.92 22.51
CA GLU A 397 -3.92 12.35 22.86
C GLU A 397 -3.52 12.61 24.32
N GLN A 398 -4.02 11.79 25.26
CA GLN A 398 -3.75 11.95 26.69
C GLN A 398 -2.35 11.50 27.10
N ASN A 399 -1.81 10.45 26.46
CA ASN A 399 -0.60 9.77 26.93
C ASN A 399 0.63 10.02 26.03
N GLY A 400 0.44 10.56 24.81
CA GLY A 400 1.51 10.77 23.84
C GLY A 400 2.18 9.48 23.34
N LYS A 401 1.54 8.32 23.52
CA LYS A 401 2.07 7.00 23.14
C LYS A 401 0.97 6.06 22.67
N LEU A 402 1.33 5.12 21.80
CA LEU A 402 0.45 4.04 21.36
C LEU A 402 0.11 3.13 22.55
N LYS A 403 -1.12 2.61 22.58
CA LYS A 403 -1.61 1.69 23.63
C LYS A 403 -0.90 0.33 23.61
N GLY A 404 -0.52 -0.12 22.42
CA GLY A 404 0.14 -1.41 22.20
C GLY A 404 0.64 -1.55 20.76
N LYS A 405 1.14 -2.75 20.42
CA LYS A 405 1.75 -3.06 19.13
C LYS A 405 0.79 -2.97 17.94
N LEU A 406 -0.52 -2.90 18.16
CA LEU A 406 -1.55 -2.84 17.11
C LEU A 406 -2.50 -1.65 17.32
N HIS A 407 -2.07 -0.60 18.00
CA HIS A 407 -2.89 0.57 18.30
C HIS A 407 -3.55 1.16 17.05
N GLY A 408 -4.87 1.05 16.96
CA GLY A 408 -5.66 1.64 15.88
C GLY A 408 -5.63 0.85 14.57
N ILE A 409 -5.02 -0.34 14.56
CA ILE A 409 -4.89 -1.17 13.35
C ILE A 409 -6.21 -1.91 13.07
N PRO A 410 -6.83 -1.70 11.88
CA PRO A 410 -8.06 -2.40 11.50
C PRO A 410 -7.79 -3.84 11.06
N ILE A 411 -8.48 -4.79 11.70
CA ILE A 411 -8.31 -6.24 11.50
C ILE A 411 -9.66 -6.89 11.24
N LEU A 412 -9.70 -7.81 10.28
CA LEU A 412 -10.82 -8.73 10.08
C LEU A 412 -10.44 -10.14 10.56
N VAL A 413 -11.42 -10.92 11.00
CA VAL A 413 -11.15 -12.29 11.45
C VAL A 413 -12.10 -13.29 10.82
N LYS A 414 -11.66 -14.53 10.66
CA LYS A 414 -12.50 -15.63 10.20
C LYS A 414 -13.74 -15.80 11.09
N ASP A 415 -14.86 -16.21 10.50
CA ASP A 415 -16.13 -16.47 11.22
C ASP A 415 -16.08 -17.67 12.19
N GLN A 416 -14.95 -18.38 12.24
CA GLN A 416 -14.72 -19.55 13.09
C GLN A 416 -14.55 -19.20 14.58
N LEU A 417 -14.17 -17.96 14.88
CA LEU A 417 -13.88 -17.48 16.24
C LEU A 417 -15.13 -16.90 16.92
N THR A 418 -15.21 -16.95 18.24
CA THR A 418 -16.18 -16.19 19.01
C THR A 418 -15.71 -14.75 19.26
N ILE A 419 -16.62 -13.77 19.15
CA ILE A 419 -16.38 -12.35 19.50
C ILE A 419 -17.55 -11.84 20.32
N SER A 420 -17.27 -11.34 21.52
CA SER A 420 -18.20 -10.50 22.26
C SER A 420 -17.95 -9.02 21.98
N GLN A 421 -18.98 -8.20 22.22
CA GLN A 421 -18.88 -6.74 22.16
C GLN A 421 -19.29 -6.20 23.53
N ALA A 422 -18.59 -5.17 24.02
CA ALA A 422 -18.87 -4.59 25.33
C ALA A 422 -20.28 -3.99 25.35
N ASP A 423 -21.05 -4.28 26.41
CA ASP A 423 -22.37 -3.72 26.70
C ASP A 423 -23.46 -3.89 25.61
N VAL A 424 -23.20 -4.68 24.56
CA VAL A 424 -24.13 -5.06 23.49
C VAL A 424 -23.98 -6.55 23.13
N LYS A 425 -24.91 -7.09 22.34
CA LYS A 425 -24.77 -8.47 21.83
C LYS A 425 -23.50 -8.58 20.96
N GLY A 426 -22.72 -9.66 21.15
CA GLY A 426 -21.53 -9.95 20.35
C GLY A 426 -21.82 -10.14 18.86
N LEU A 427 -20.77 -10.35 18.07
CA LEU A 427 -20.93 -10.67 16.66
C LEU A 427 -21.44 -12.11 16.49
N VAL A 428 -22.30 -12.30 15.48
CA VAL A 428 -22.73 -13.63 15.07
C VAL A 428 -21.51 -14.42 14.60
N SER A 429 -21.42 -15.68 15.02
CA SER A 429 -20.43 -16.66 14.55
C SER A 429 -21.19 -17.82 13.92
N THR A 430 -21.24 -17.87 12.58
CA THR A 430 -22.04 -18.86 11.85
C THR A 430 -21.25 -20.13 11.54
N TYR A 431 -19.93 -20.08 11.65
CA TYR A 431 -19.03 -21.14 11.22
C TYR A 431 -19.23 -21.50 9.73
N GLY A 432 -19.68 -20.52 8.93
CA GLY A 432 -20.09 -20.70 7.54
C GLY A 432 -21.44 -21.43 7.35
N SER A 433 -22.17 -21.74 8.41
CA SER A 433 -23.41 -22.52 8.35
C SER A 433 -24.68 -21.71 8.58
N ALA A 434 -25.72 -21.98 7.79
CA ALA A 434 -27.04 -21.36 7.95
C ALA A 434 -27.70 -21.68 9.30
N VAL A 435 -27.36 -22.82 9.92
CA VAL A 435 -27.91 -23.24 11.21
C VAL A 435 -27.44 -22.35 12.36
N ALA A 436 -26.25 -21.77 12.25
CA ALA A 436 -25.68 -20.89 13.28
C ALA A 436 -25.82 -19.40 12.94
N LYS A 437 -26.72 -19.02 12.01
CA LYS A 437 -26.96 -17.62 11.61
C LYS A 437 -27.38 -16.68 12.76
N ASP A 438 -27.91 -17.24 13.84
CA ASP A 438 -28.35 -16.51 15.04
C ASP A 438 -27.43 -16.78 16.25
N ASN A 439 -26.31 -17.49 16.06
CA ASN A 439 -25.36 -17.83 17.11
C ASN A 439 -24.50 -16.63 17.48
N VAL A 440 -24.84 -15.98 18.59
CA VAL A 440 -24.08 -14.85 19.12
C VAL A 440 -23.17 -15.33 20.25
N ALA A 441 -21.89 -14.97 20.19
CA ALA A 441 -20.97 -15.24 21.26
C ALA A 441 -21.16 -14.30 22.47
N ASP A 442 -21.02 -14.87 23.66
CA ASP A 442 -21.03 -14.19 24.95
C ASP A 442 -19.62 -13.84 25.44
N GLN A 443 -18.60 -14.52 24.92
CA GLN A 443 -17.19 -14.29 25.27
C GLN A 443 -16.31 -14.19 24.03
N ASP A 444 -15.28 -13.35 24.13
CA ASP A 444 -14.21 -13.27 23.15
C ASP A 444 -13.39 -14.58 23.16
N ALA A 445 -13.00 -15.04 21.97
CA ALA A 445 -11.89 -15.99 21.85
C ALA A 445 -10.60 -15.36 22.42
N THR A 446 -9.70 -16.17 22.96
CA THR A 446 -8.46 -15.67 23.60
C THR A 446 -7.65 -14.76 22.69
N ILE A 447 -7.57 -15.09 21.39
CA ILE A 447 -6.89 -14.25 20.39
C ILE A 447 -7.52 -12.86 20.32
N ILE A 448 -8.85 -12.77 20.30
CA ILE A 448 -9.57 -11.50 20.21
C ILE A 448 -9.28 -10.62 21.42
N THR A 449 -9.27 -11.20 22.62
CA THR A 449 -8.86 -10.49 23.84
C THR A 449 -7.44 -9.92 23.70
N LYS A 450 -6.47 -10.74 23.31
CA LYS A 450 -5.06 -10.31 23.16
C LYS A 450 -4.89 -9.22 22.09
N LEU A 451 -5.61 -9.32 20.97
CA LEU A 451 -5.60 -8.30 19.92
C LEU A 451 -6.19 -6.97 20.41
N LYS A 452 -7.35 -7.00 21.09
CA LYS A 452 -7.97 -5.79 21.67
C LYS A 452 -7.07 -5.15 22.74
N GLU A 453 -6.39 -5.95 23.56
CA GLU A 453 -5.41 -5.49 24.54
C GLU A 453 -4.21 -4.80 23.88
N ALA A 454 -3.72 -5.35 22.76
CA ALA A 454 -2.67 -4.75 21.94
C ALA A 454 -3.12 -3.48 21.19
N GLY A 455 -4.42 -3.13 21.27
CA GLY A 455 -5.00 -1.92 20.67
C GLY A 455 -5.56 -2.11 19.26
N ALA A 456 -5.72 -3.35 18.78
CA ALA A 456 -6.31 -3.61 17.48
C ALA A 456 -7.81 -3.28 17.45
N LEU A 457 -8.29 -2.93 16.25
CA LEU A 457 -9.70 -2.64 15.98
C LEU A 457 -10.31 -3.75 15.12
N ILE A 458 -11.12 -4.60 15.74
CA ILE A 458 -11.74 -5.73 15.04
C ILE A 458 -12.95 -5.22 14.26
N LEU A 459 -12.79 -5.08 12.94
CA LEU A 459 -13.82 -4.57 12.04
C LEU A 459 -15.02 -5.51 11.94
N GLY A 460 -14.80 -6.82 11.99
CA GLY A 460 -15.84 -7.81 11.78
C GLY A 460 -15.32 -9.21 11.45
N LYS A 461 -16.26 -10.03 10.98
CA LYS A 461 -16.10 -11.41 10.55
C LYS A 461 -15.99 -11.49 9.03
N THR A 462 -15.17 -12.41 8.57
CA THR A 462 -15.04 -12.79 7.15
C THR A 462 -15.72 -14.12 6.87
N THR A 463 -16.21 -14.28 5.65
CA THR A 463 -16.77 -15.55 5.16
C THR A 463 -15.74 -16.67 5.25
N MET A 464 -16.23 -17.89 5.43
CA MET A 464 -15.41 -19.10 5.45
C MET A 464 -16.18 -20.26 4.84
N ALA A 465 -15.47 -21.29 4.36
CA ALA A 465 -16.14 -22.54 4.01
C ALA A 465 -16.86 -23.12 5.24
N GLU A 466 -18.03 -23.71 5.00
CA GLU A 466 -18.90 -24.24 6.05
C GLU A 466 -18.15 -25.27 6.90
N TRP A 467 -18.12 -25.05 8.22
CA TRP A 467 -17.38 -25.84 9.22
C TRP A 467 -15.89 -26.08 8.89
N ALA A 468 -15.28 -25.22 8.08
CA ALA A 468 -13.90 -25.32 7.61
C ALA A 468 -13.57 -26.54 6.72
N THR A 469 -14.56 -27.14 6.05
CA THR A 469 -14.45 -28.44 5.36
C THR A 469 -14.76 -28.38 3.85
N ALA A 470 -14.18 -27.42 3.14
CA ALA A 470 -14.21 -27.38 1.67
C ALA A 470 -12.99 -26.64 1.11
N TRP A 471 -12.69 -26.82 -0.17
CA TRP A 471 -11.64 -26.07 -0.89
C TRP A 471 -12.13 -24.84 -1.64
N PHE A 472 -13.45 -24.71 -1.82
CA PHE A 472 -14.10 -23.52 -2.37
C PHE A 472 -14.76 -22.67 -1.28
N SER A 473 -14.89 -21.36 -1.52
CA SER A 473 -15.36 -20.40 -0.50
C SER A 473 -16.88 -20.43 -0.22
N ALA A 474 -17.69 -21.00 -1.12
CA ALA A 474 -19.14 -21.04 -0.99
C ALA A 474 -19.61 -21.83 0.25
N ASN A 475 -20.61 -21.31 0.95
CA ASN A 475 -21.07 -21.88 2.23
C ASN A 475 -22.55 -21.59 2.52
N GLY A 476 -23.17 -22.38 3.40
CA GLY A 476 -24.58 -22.25 3.75
C GLY A 476 -24.98 -20.89 4.33
N ALA A 477 -24.11 -20.21 5.09
CA ALA A 477 -24.44 -18.92 5.71
C ALA A 477 -24.65 -17.79 4.68
N THR A 478 -24.04 -17.89 3.50
CA THR A 478 -24.21 -16.94 2.38
C THR A 478 -25.12 -17.46 1.27
N ASN A 479 -25.93 -18.50 1.56
CA ASN A 479 -26.74 -19.20 0.56
C ASN A 479 -25.89 -19.69 -0.63
N TYR A 480 -24.70 -20.22 -0.34
CA TYR A 480 -23.73 -20.75 -1.30
C TYR A 480 -23.21 -19.71 -2.31
N THR A 481 -23.22 -18.42 -1.94
CA THR A 481 -22.57 -17.37 -2.73
C THR A 481 -21.06 -17.44 -2.50
N PHE A 482 -20.30 -17.58 -3.58
CA PHE A 482 -18.84 -17.60 -3.55
C PHE A 482 -18.28 -16.23 -3.18
N THR A 483 -17.16 -16.23 -2.46
CA THR A 483 -16.29 -15.06 -2.31
C THR A 483 -15.42 -14.95 -3.56
N LYS A 484 -15.42 -13.77 -4.20
CA LYS A 484 -14.73 -13.55 -5.46
C LYS A 484 -13.29 -13.12 -5.24
N ASN A 485 -12.39 -13.60 -6.08
CA ASN A 485 -10.98 -13.23 -6.03
C ASN A 485 -10.75 -11.79 -6.50
N PRO A 486 -10.15 -10.90 -5.68
CA PRO A 486 -9.90 -9.51 -6.09
C PRO A 486 -9.01 -9.35 -7.33
N TYR A 487 -8.16 -10.34 -7.65
CA TYR A 487 -7.35 -10.32 -8.88
C TYR A 487 -8.17 -10.64 -10.13
N ASN A 488 -9.21 -11.44 -9.99
CA ASN A 488 -10.12 -11.79 -11.07
C ASN A 488 -11.46 -12.30 -10.49
N LEU A 489 -12.52 -11.51 -10.66
CA LEU A 489 -13.82 -11.73 -10.03
C LEU A 489 -14.56 -13.01 -10.47
N SER A 490 -14.09 -13.70 -11.52
CA SER A 490 -14.62 -14.99 -11.97
C SER A 490 -13.98 -16.19 -11.25
N HIS A 491 -12.95 -15.96 -10.44
CA HIS A 491 -12.22 -17.00 -9.73
C HIS A 491 -12.56 -17.03 -8.24
N ASP A 492 -12.44 -18.21 -7.65
CA ASP A 492 -12.57 -18.43 -6.22
C ASP A 492 -11.28 -18.01 -5.49
N VAL A 493 -11.41 -17.83 -4.18
CA VAL A 493 -10.34 -17.39 -3.27
C VAL A 493 -9.73 -18.55 -2.50
N GLY A 494 -10.19 -19.77 -2.73
CA GLY A 494 -9.83 -20.93 -1.93
C GLY A 494 -10.48 -20.88 -0.55
N ALA A 495 -10.23 -21.93 0.22
CA ALA A 495 -10.89 -22.12 1.49
C ALA A 495 -9.96 -22.79 2.53
N SER A 496 -10.30 -22.76 3.81
CA SER A 496 -11.54 -22.19 4.38
C SER A 496 -11.46 -20.74 4.82
N SER A 497 -10.29 -20.09 4.88
CA SER A 497 -10.19 -18.66 5.22
C SER A 497 -10.32 -17.74 3.99
N GLY A 498 -11.17 -18.12 3.03
CA GLY A 498 -11.34 -17.42 1.75
C GLY A 498 -11.71 -15.95 1.91
N GLY A 499 -12.68 -15.63 2.78
CA GLY A 499 -13.06 -14.26 3.08
C GLY A 499 -11.92 -13.44 3.69
N SER A 500 -11.10 -14.04 4.56
CA SER A 500 -9.92 -13.37 5.12
C SER A 500 -8.90 -13.04 4.04
N GLY A 501 -8.63 -13.97 3.12
CA GLY A 501 -7.73 -13.74 1.99
C GLY A 501 -8.23 -12.64 1.05
N ALA A 502 -9.50 -12.73 0.63
CA ALA A 502 -10.12 -11.74 -0.23
C ALA A 502 -10.13 -10.34 0.39
N ALA A 503 -10.47 -10.25 1.68
CA ALA A 503 -10.57 -8.97 2.38
C ALA A 503 -9.21 -8.26 2.49
N VAL A 504 -8.15 -8.97 2.83
CA VAL A 504 -6.81 -8.36 2.92
C VAL A 504 -6.31 -7.97 1.51
N ALA A 505 -6.49 -8.83 0.50
CA ALA A 505 -6.10 -8.53 -0.87
C ALA A 505 -6.84 -7.31 -1.43
N ALA A 506 -8.13 -7.17 -1.14
CA ALA A 506 -8.94 -6.02 -1.56
C ALA A 506 -8.72 -4.75 -0.70
N ASN A 507 -7.79 -4.77 0.27
CA ASN A 507 -7.52 -3.68 1.20
C ASN A 507 -8.73 -3.28 2.08
N PHE A 508 -9.50 -4.28 2.53
CA PHE A 508 -10.61 -4.10 3.49
C PHE A 508 -10.17 -4.12 4.96
N ALA A 509 -8.96 -4.61 5.21
CA ALA A 509 -8.25 -4.51 6.49
C ALA A 509 -6.75 -4.48 6.22
N ILE A 510 -5.95 -4.12 7.23
CA ILE A 510 -4.48 -4.19 7.10
C ILE A 510 -4.02 -5.65 7.09
N CYS A 511 -4.58 -6.45 8.00
CA CYS A 511 -4.33 -7.87 8.16
C CYS A 511 -5.60 -8.60 8.62
N ALA A 512 -5.57 -9.92 8.57
CA ALA A 512 -6.65 -10.77 9.04
C ALA A 512 -6.15 -11.98 9.84
N VAL A 513 -7.04 -12.55 10.65
CA VAL A 513 -6.81 -13.82 11.36
C VAL A 513 -7.55 -14.94 10.66
N GLY A 514 -6.81 -15.93 10.18
CA GLY A 514 -7.32 -17.19 9.66
C GLY A 514 -7.08 -18.36 10.62
N GLU A 515 -7.45 -19.56 10.16
CA GLU A 515 -7.15 -20.82 10.83
C GLU A 515 -6.86 -21.89 9.79
N ASP A 516 -5.83 -22.70 10.04
CA ASP A 516 -5.32 -23.72 9.15
C ASP A 516 -5.38 -25.10 9.81
N THR A 517 -6.36 -25.93 9.40
CA THR A 517 -6.30 -27.36 9.64
C THR A 517 -5.51 -28.04 8.53
N GLY A 518 -5.91 -27.86 7.26
CA GLY A 518 -5.34 -28.57 6.11
C GLY A 518 -4.54 -27.74 5.12
N GLY A 519 -4.57 -26.42 5.23
CA GLY A 519 -4.24 -25.47 4.18
C GLY A 519 -5.09 -24.20 4.23
N SER A 520 -6.00 -24.10 5.19
CA SER A 520 -7.03 -23.06 5.21
C SER A 520 -6.51 -21.62 5.41
N ILE A 521 -5.24 -21.40 5.74
CA ILE A 521 -4.56 -20.09 5.65
C ILE A 521 -3.75 -20.00 4.35
N ARG A 522 -3.01 -21.05 4.04
CA ARG A 522 -2.03 -21.08 2.94
C ARG A 522 -2.67 -21.08 1.55
N VAL A 523 -3.73 -21.86 1.33
CA VAL A 523 -4.46 -21.89 0.05
C VAL A 523 -5.05 -20.50 -0.28
N PRO A 524 -5.83 -19.85 0.62
CA PRO A 524 -6.29 -18.49 0.33
C PRO A 524 -5.18 -17.45 0.24
N SER A 525 -4.05 -17.64 0.94
CA SER A 525 -2.91 -16.71 0.84
C SER A 525 -2.24 -16.81 -0.53
N SER A 526 -2.02 -18.03 -1.03
CA SER A 526 -1.54 -18.30 -2.38
C SER A 526 -2.44 -17.67 -3.44
N PHE A 527 -3.76 -17.93 -3.36
CA PHE A 527 -4.71 -17.45 -4.36
C PHE A 527 -4.99 -15.95 -4.30
N CYS A 528 -4.78 -15.30 -3.16
CA CYS A 528 -5.00 -13.87 -2.98
C CYS A 528 -3.69 -13.06 -2.90
N ASN A 529 -2.55 -13.65 -3.25
CA ASN A 529 -1.23 -13.01 -3.28
C ASN A 529 -0.82 -12.39 -1.93
N LEU A 530 -0.97 -13.15 -0.86
CA LEU A 530 -0.72 -12.73 0.52
C LEU A 530 0.38 -13.57 1.17
N VAL A 531 0.89 -13.05 2.28
CA VAL A 531 1.67 -13.83 3.23
C VAL A 531 0.72 -14.43 4.26
N GLY A 532 0.82 -15.73 4.49
CA GLY A 532 0.02 -16.43 5.50
C GLY A 532 0.80 -17.53 6.19
N ILE A 533 0.80 -17.55 7.52
CA ILE A 533 1.56 -18.53 8.31
C ILE A 533 0.64 -19.48 9.07
N ARG A 534 0.85 -20.76 8.85
CA ARG A 534 0.42 -21.85 9.73
C ARG A 534 1.48 -22.01 10.82
N THR A 535 1.08 -21.80 12.07
CA THR A 535 2.00 -21.94 13.21
C THR A 535 2.16 -23.40 13.64
N THR A 536 3.19 -23.70 14.46
CA THR A 536 3.24 -24.95 15.21
C THR A 536 1.93 -25.08 16.00
N PRO A 537 1.15 -26.17 15.87
CA PRO A 537 -0.12 -26.30 16.58
C PRO A 537 0.06 -26.12 18.09
N GLY A 538 -0.63 -25.12 18.65
CA GLY A 538 -0.48 -24.70 20.05
C GLY A 538 0.48 -23.52 20.27
N LEU A 539 1.10 -22.93 19.26
CA LEU A 539 1.78 -21.63 19.46
C LEU A 539 0.77 -20.50 19.74
N VAL A 540 -0.39 -20.60 19.11
CA VAL A 540 -1.53 -19.68 19.25
C VAL A 540 -2.72 -20.46 19.82
N SER A 541 -3.42 -19.88 20.79
CA SER A 541 -4.61 -20.48 21.41
C SER A 541 -5.74 -20.67 20.41
N ARG A 542 -6.47 -21.78 20.55
CA ARG A 542 -7.70 -22.10 19.81
C ARG A 542 -8.94 -21.98 20.67
N HIS A 543 -8.81 -21.50 21.91
CA HIS A 543 -9.96 -21.26 22.76
C HIS A 543 -10.90 -20.23 22.12
N GLY A 544 -12.18 -20.60 21.98
CA GLY A 544 -13.18 -19.82 21.26
C GLY A 544 -13.23 -20.04 19.76
N PHE A 545 -12.50 -21.01 19.20
CA PHE A 545 -12.69 -21.48 17.82
C PHE A 545 -13.62 -22.69 17.79
N CYS A 546 -14.49 -22.76 16.77
CA CYS A 546 -15.03 -24.05 16.35
C CYS A 546 -13.89 -24.89 15.77
N PRO A 547 -13.58 -26.08 16.31
CA PRO A 547 -12.49 -26.92 15.82
C PRO A 547 -12.90 -27.65 14.54
N LEU A 548 -11.91 -28.10 13.78
CA LEU A 548 -12.08 -29.14 12.77
C LEU A 548 -11.31 -30.41 13.16
N ILE A 549 -10.03 -30.28 13.47
CA ILE A 549 -9.22 -31.34 14.09
C ILE A 549 -8.38 -30.67 15.17
N LYS A 550 -8.80 -30.74 16.43
CA LYS A 550 -8.21 -29.99 17.55
C LYS A 550 -6.70 -30.20 17.71
N SER A 551 -6.18 -31.36 17.30
CA SER A 551 -4.74 -31.68 17.38
C SER A 551 -3.89 -31.13 16.22
N GLN A 552 -4.55 -30.61 15.18
CA GLN A 552 -3.95 -30.14 13.93
C GLN A 552 -4.28 -28.65 13.66
N ASP A 553 -5.39 -28.14 14.19
CA ASP A 553 -5.83 -26.76 14.01
C ASP A 553 -4.77 -25.76 14.49
N ALA A 554 -4.49 -24.78 13.63
CA ALA A 554 -3.44 -23.79 13.82
C ALA A 554 -3.92 -22.40 13.36
N PRO A 555 -4.40 -21.56 14.28
CA PRO A 555 -4.69 -20.17 14.00
C PRO A 555 -3.42 -19.41 13.58
N GLY A 556 -3.58 -18.45 12.67
CA GLY A 556 -2.44 -17.70 12.15
C GLY A 556 -2.82 -16.42 11.42
N PRO A 557 -1.87 -15.48 11.30
CA PRO A 557 -2.06 -14.25 10.57
C PRO A 557 -2.01 -14.42 9.06
N MET A 558 -2.77 -13.56 8.37
CA MET A 558 -2.75 -13.33 6.94
C MET A 558 -2.55 -11.84 6.70
N ALA A 559 -1.56 -11.46 5.90
CA ALA A 559 -1.22 -10.06 5.67
C ALA A 559 -0.64 -9.83 4.28
N LYS A 560 -0.56 -8.55 3.89
CA LYS A 560 0.07 -8.11 2.64
C LYS A 560 1.58 -8.28 2.66
N THR A 561 2.18 -8.12 3.84
CA THR A 561 3.64 -8.18 4.02
C THR A 561 4.05 -9.16 5.11
N VAL A 562 5.27 -9.68 5.03
CA VAL A 562 5.86 -10.55 6.08
C VAL A 562 5.96 -9.80 7.41
N THR A 563 6.33 -8.52 7.37
CA THR A 563 6.40 -7.66 8.55
C THR A 563 5.04 -7.55 9.27
N ASP A 564 3.96 -7.29 8.54
CA ASP A 564 2.62 -7.19 9.12
C ASP A 564 2.14 -8.54 9.67
N CYS A 565 2.48 -9.63 8.99
CA CYS A 565 2.20 -11.00 9.43
C CYS A 565 2.89 -11.29 10.77
N ALA A 566 4.17 -10.94 10.89
CA ALA A 566 4.99 -11.12 12.10
C ALA A 566 4.49 -10.25 13.28
N LEU A 567 4.15 -8.99 13.04
CA LEU A 567 3.60 -8.08 14.05
C LEU A 567 2.23 -8.54 14.57
N LEU A 568 1.42 -9.16 13.72
CA LEU A 568 0.16 -9.76 14.13
C LEU A 568 0.42 -11.03 14.95
N LEU A 569 1.34 -11.90 14.53
CA LEU A 569 1.72 -13.12 15.28
C LEU A 569 2.20 -12.81 16.70
N ASP A 570 2.99 -11.74 16.86
CA ASP A 570 3.46 -11.22 18.15
C ASP A 570 2.35 -11.00 19.16
N CYS A 571 1.16 -10.60 18.70
CA CYS A 571 0.02 -10.32 19.56
C CYS A 571 -0.86 -11.56 19.77
N MET A 572 -0.75 -12.57 18.91
CA MET A 572 -1.53 -13.80 18.96
C MET A 572 -0.84 -14.89 19.81
N ALA A 573 0.46 -15.08 19.62
CA ALA A 573 1.23 -16.17 20.23
C ALA A 573 1.29 -16.07 21.75
N GLY A 574 1.22 -17.21 22.45
CA GLY A 574 1.39 -17.27 23.90
C GLY A 574 0.52 -18.32 24.59
N PHE A 575 0.88 -18.61 25.85
CA PHE A 575 0.18 -19.57 26.69
C PHE A 575 -1.24 -19.11 27.03
N ASP A 576 -2.18 -20.05 27.02
CA ASP A 576 -3.57 -19.91 27.43
C ASP A 576 -3.98 -21.15 28.23
N PRO A 577 -4.33 -21.00 29.53
CA PRO A 577 -4.74 -22.14 30.35
C PRO A 577 -6.06 -22.80 29.88
N ASN A 578 -6.87 -22.12 29.06
CA ASN A 578 -8.09 -22.70 28.48
C ASN A 578 -7.82 -23.53 27.22
N ASP A 579 -6.56 -23.59 26.79
CA ASP A 579 -6.10 -24.41 25.70
C ASP A 579 -4.78 -25.11 26.05
N GLU A 580 -4.87 -26.37 26.47
CA GLU A 580 -3.73 -27.19 26.90
C GLU A 580 -2.60 -27.32 25.86
N TYR A 581 -2.90 -27.18 24.56
CA TYR A 581 -1.86 -27.26 23.53
C TYR A 581 -0.93 -26.04 23.57
N THR A 582 -1.35 -24.94 24.20
CA THR A 582 -0.51 -23.76 24.35
C THR A 582 0.66 -23.92 25.30
N VAL A 583 0.80 -25.09 25.93
CA VAL A 583 2.06 -25.54 26.51
C VAL A 583 3.22 -25.45 25.50
N TYR A 584 2.95 -25.56 24.20
CA TYR A 584 3.92 -25.35 23.14
C TYR A 584 4.40 -23.90 23.04
N ALA A 585 3.50 -22.91 23.20
CA ALA A 585 3.88 -21.52 23.29
C ALA A 585 4.74 -21.23 24.54
N ALA A 586 4.39 -21.82 25.70
CA ALA A 586 5.19 -21.71 26.91
C ALA A 586 6.59 -22.32 26.74
N ARG A 587 6.68 -23.46 26.05
CA ARG A 587 7.96 -24.09 25.69
C ARG A 587 8.77 -23.21 24.74
N SER A 588 8.17 -22.66 23.69
CA SER A 588 8.81 -21.74 22.77
C SER A 588 9.42 -20.53 23.51
N ALA A 589 8.65 -19.92 24.42
CA ALA A 589 9.14 -18.83 25.27
C ALA A 589 10.32 -19.26 26.17
N SER A 590 10.30 -20.48 26.72
CA SER A 590 11.42 -21.02 27.51
C SER A 590 12.72 -21.23 26.72
N LEU A 591 12.61 -21.33 25.38
CA LEU A 591 13.75 -21.38 24.46
C LEU A 591 14.24 -19.98 24.03
N GLY A 592 13.66 -18.91 24.56
CA GLY A 592 14.01 -17.53 24.21
C GLY A 592 13.44 -17.08 22.87
N LEU A 593 12.33 -17.66 22.42
CA LEU A 593 11.65 -17.33 21.18
C LEU A 593 10.39 -16.46 21.43
N PRO A 594 10.06 -15.53 20.53
CA PRO A 594 10.86 -15.10 19.37
C PRO A 594 12.15 -14.38 19.79
N LYS A 595 13.19 -14.51 18.96
CA LYS A 595 14.48 -13.86 19.22
C LYS A 595 14.30 -12.35 19.19
N GLY A 596 14.90 -11.63 20.14
CA GLY A 596 14.72 -10.18 20.26
C GLY A 596 13.33 -9.75 20.78
N GLY A 597 12.48 -10.69 21.23
CA GLY A 597 11.18 -10.40 21.84
C GLY A 597 10.07 -10.03 20.86
N SER A 598 10.30 -10.23 19.56
CA SER A 598 9.31 -10.01 18.50
C SER A 598 9.62 -10.87 17.28
N TYR A 599 8.60 -11.48 16.69
CA TYR A 599 8.69 -12.16 15.40
C TYR A 599 9.06 -11.22 14.24
N ALA A 600 8.80 -9.92 14.41
CA ALA A 600 9.18 -8.89 13.44
C ALA A 600 10.59 -8.32 13.70
N ALA A 601 11.27 -8.73 14.78
CA ALA A 601 12.64 -8.32 15.03
C ALA A 601 13.61 -9.07 14.12
N ASN A 602 14.62 -8.35 13.61
CA ASN A 602 15.71 -8.92 12.81
C ASN A 602 15.27 -9.61 11.51
N LEU A 603 14.13 -9.19 10.92
CA LEU A 603 13.80 -9.57 9.55
C LEU A 603 14.87 -8.99 8.62
N ASP A 604 15.67 -9.88 8.03
CA ASP A 604 16.82 -9.53 7.20
C ASP A 604 16.73 -10.26 5.86
N ALA A 605 16.68 -9.48 4.79
CA ALA A 605 16.56 -9.99 3.43
C ALA A 605 17.81 -10.78 2.98
N GLU A 606 18.94 -10.68 3.69
CA GLU A 606 20.16 -11.41 3.39
C GLU A 606 20.11 -12.87 3.85
N ILE A 607 19.25 -13.24 4.81
CA ILE A 607 19.21 -14.61 5.39
C ILE A 607 18.95 -15.65 4.30
N ILE A 608 17.96 -15.41 3.42
CA ILE A 608 17.60 -16.34 2.35
C ILE A 608 18.74 -16.58 1.35
N LYS A 609 19.65 -15.61 1.15
CA LYS A 609 20.72 -15.69 0.14
C LYS A 609 21.78 -16.74 0.48
N SER A 610 21.86 -17.17 1.73
CA SER A 610 22.76 -18.25 2.15
C SER A 610 22.01 -19.51 2.57
N ALA A 611 20.68 -19.49 2.49
CA ALA A 611 19.84 -20.58 2.94
C ALA A 611 19.94 -21.80 2.00
N ARG A 612 19.76 -22.98 2.60
CA ARG A 612 19.68 -24.26 1.91
C ARG A 612 18.24 -24.76 1.93
N ILE A 613 17.59 -24.73 0.77
CA ILE A 613 16.16 -25.01 0.66
C ILE A 613 15.95 -26.33 -0.09
N GLY A 614 15.22 -27.25 0.52
CA GLY A 614 14.91 -28.55 -0.06
C GLY A 614 13.68 -28.49 -0.97
N VAL A 615 13.83 -28.72 -2.27
CA VAL A 615 12.73 -28.70 -3.23
C VAL A 615 12.04 -30.06 -3.28
N VAL A 616 10.77 -30.12 -2.89
CA VAL A 616 10.00 -31.38 -2.91
C VAL A 616 9.33 -31.52 -4.27
N ARG A 617 10.07 -32.01 -5.26
CA ARG A 617 9.60 -32.11 -6.66
C ARG A 617 8.35 -32.95 -6.84
N GLN A 618 8.12 -33.94 -5.97
CA GLN A 618 6.90 -34.76 -5.95
C GLN A 618 5.60 -33.97 -5.74
N LEU A 619 5.70 -32.70 -5.29
CA LEU A 619 4.56 -31.81 -5.04
C LEU A 619 4.36 -30.78 -6.16
N PHE A 620 5.13 -30.82 -7.23
CA PHE A 620 4.85 -30.03 -8.42
C PHE A 620 3.85 -30.80 -9.29
N GLY A 621 2.89 -30.09 -9.89
CA GLY A 621 1.94 -30.73 -10.81
C GLY A 621 2.62 -31.12 -12.12
N GLU A 622 1.99 -32.02 -12.88
CA GLU A 622 2.52 -32.50 -14.15
C GLU A 622 2.59 -31.38 -15.20
N ASP A 623 3.75 -31.18 -15.85
CA ASP A 623 3.93 -30.14 -16.87
C ASP A 623 3.03 -30.31 -18.11
N THR A 624 2.46 -31.51 -18.32
CA THR A 624 1.48 -31.74 -19.38
C THR A 624 0.12 -31.12 -19.10
N ASP A 625 -0.20 -30.84 -17.83
CA ASP A 625 -1.40 -30.08 -17.47
C ASP A 625 -1.10 -28.57 -17.56
N PRO A 626 -1.83 -27.80 -18.39
CA PRO A 626 -1.53 -26.38 -18.59
C PRO A 626 -1.61 -25.53 -17.33
N HIS A 627 -2.49 -25.90 -16.39
CA HIS A 627 -2.68 -25.17 -15.14
C HIS A 627 -1.50 -25.40 -14.19
N SER A 628 -1.07 -26.66 -14.08
CA SER A 628 0.14 -27.07 -13.35
C SER A 628 1.39 -26.45 -13.93
N ASN A 629 1.54 -26.47 -15.25
CA ASN A 629 2.67 -25.84 -15.91
C ASN A 629 2.74 -24.32 -15.65
N ALA A 630 1.59 -23.64 -15.58
CA ALA A 630 1.54 -22.22 -15.26
C ALA A 630 2.08 -21.93 -13.85
N VAL A 631 1.71 -22.76 -12.85
CA VAL A 631 2.24 -22.67 -11.48
C VAL A 631 3.72 -23.01 -11.43
N ASN A 632 4.13 -24.13 -12.04
CA ASN A 632 5.53 -24.56 -12.09
C ASN A 632 6.42 -23.48 -12.68
N THR A 633 5.98 -22.82 -13.77
CA THR A 633 6.73 -21.72 -14.41
C THR A 633 6.96 -20.55 -13.45
N VAL A 634 5.96 -20.17 -12.65
CA VAL A 634 6.09 -19.09 -11.66
C VAL A 634 7.03 -19.49 -10.53
N MET A 635 6.91 -20.72 -10.04
CA MET A 635 7.81 -21.26 -9.00
C MET A 635 9.27 -21.30 -9.46
N GLU A 636 9.54 -21.83 -10.65
CA GLU A 636 10.89 -21.88 -11.22
C GLU A 636 11.49 -20.49 -11.43
N SER A 637 10.69 -19.53 -11.91
CA SER A 637 11.12 -18.14 -12.05
C SER A 637 11.52 -17.53 -10.70
N SER A 638 10.70 -17.75 -9.67
CA SER A 638 10.93 -17.24 -8.31
C SER A 638 12.16 -17.87 -7.66
N MET A 639 12.28 -19.19 -7.75
CA MET A 639 13.46 -19.93 -7.28
C MET A 639 14.71 -19.55 -8.06
N GLY A 640 14.59 -19.24 -9.36
CA GLY A 640 15.67 -18.72 -10.19
C GLY A 640 16.25 -17.43 -9.64
N LYS A 641 15.40 -16.44 -9.32
CA LYS A 641 15.84 -15.17 -8.69
C LYS A 641 16.56 -15.39 -7.36
N LEU A 642 16.02 -16.27 -6.51
CA LEU A 642 16.63 -16.59 -5.22
C LEU A 642 17.99 -17.28 -5.39
N LYS A 643 18.09 -18.20 -6.35
CA LYS A 643 19.33 -18.89 -6.70
C LYS A 643 20.39 -17.93 -7.23
N GLU A 644 20.02 -16.97 -8.06
CA GLU A 644 20.91 -15.91 -8.54
C GLU A 644 21.41 -15.02 -7.39
N ALA A 645 20.59 -14.80 -6.37
CA ALA A 645 20.96 -14.07 -5.17
C ALA A 645 21.82 -14.89 -4.18
N GLY A 646 21.95 -16.20 -4.38
CA GLY A 646 22.84 -17.09 -3.63
C GLY A 646 22.17 -18.29 -2.96
N THR A 647 20.83 -18.33 -2.91
CA THR A 647 20.09 -19.42 -2.24
C THR A 647 20.41 -20.78 -2.88
N ILE A 648 20.67 -21.78 -2.03
CA ILE A 648 21.04 -23.12 -2.47
C ILE A 648 19.78 -24.00 -2.48
N PHE A 649 19.32 -24.39 -3.67
CA PHE A 649 18.23 -25.36 -3.81
C PHE A 649 18.76 -26.78 -3.99
N ILE A 650 18.14 -27.72 -3.28
CA ILE A 650 18.51 -29.15 -3.28
C ILE A 650 17.23 -29.93 -3.53
N ASP A 651 17.19 -30.72 -4.60
CA ASP A 651 16.03 -31.58 -4.84
C ASP A 651 15.98 -32.69 -3.78
N ILE A 652 14.81 -32.84 -3.18
CA ILE A 652 14.52 -33.75 -2.09
C ILE A 652 13.47 -34.77 -2.53
N HIS A 653 13.73 -36.03 -2.19
CA HIS A 653 12.77 -37.12 -2.33
C HIS A 653 12.27 -37.56 -0.95
N ILE A 654 10.96 -37.76 -0.84
CA ILE A 654 10.30 -38.26 0.36
C ILE A 654 9.67 -39.61 0.03
N ASP A 655 10.23 -40.66 0.63
CA ASP A 655 9.74 -42.03 0.45
C ASP A 655 8.30 -42.17 0.97
N ASN A 656 7.45 -42.86 0.19
CA ASN A 656 6.03 -43.11 0.51
C ASN A 656 5.18 -41.85 0.74
N LEU A 657 5.56 -40.71 0.14
CA LEU A 657 4.86 -39.43 0.34
C LEU A 657 3.36 -39.53 0.09
N GLU A 658 2.93 -40.08 -1.05
CA GLU A 658 1.51 -40.23 -1.42
C GLU A 658 0.72 -40.97 -0.33
N ASN A 659 1.23 -42.12 0.14
CA ASN A 659 0.60 -42.87 1.22
C ASN A 659 0.51 -42.08 2.54
N TYR A 660 1.51 -41.25 2.87
CA TYR A 660 1.42 -40.36 4.03
C TYR A 660 0.36 -39.27 3.86
N LEU A 661 0.23 -38.72 2.65
CA LEU A 661 -0.74 -37.68 2.34
C LEU A 661 -2.18 -38.22 2.28
N ASP A 662 -2.39 -39.46 1.85
CA ASP A 662 -3.72 -40.07 1.75
C ASP A 662 -4.16 -40.73 3.07
N PHE A 663 -3.32 -41.62 3.60
CA PHE A 663 -3.66 -42.39 4.79
C PHE A 663 -3.46 -41.57 6.07
N GLY A 664 -2.58 -40.57 6.07
CA GLY A 664 -2.32 -39.72 7.25
C GLY A 664 -3.45 -38.73 7.57
N GLN A 665 -4.43 -38.55 6.69
CA GLN A 665 -5.60 -37.71 6.96
C GLN A 665 -6.51 -38.31 8.02
N ILE A 666 -7.06 -37.47 8.90
CA ILE A 666 -7.97 -37.90 9.99
C ILE A 666 -9.26 -37.06 10.06
N TYR A 667 -9.60 -36.32 9.00
CA TYR A 667 -10.82 -35.51 8.93
C TYR A 667 -12.06 -36.35 9.21
N LEU A 668 -12.22 -37.46 8.46
CA LEU A 668 -13.35 -38.35 8.62
C LEU A 668 -13.41 -38.95 10.02
N GLN A 669 -12.26 -39.32 10.58
CA GLN A 669 -12.18 -40.00 11.87
C GLN A 669 -12.44 -39.09 13.08
N THR A 670 -12.05 -37.82 13.02
CA THR A 670 -12.00 -36.93 14.20
C THR A 670 -13.01 -35.79 14.16
N SER A 671 -13.32 -35.25 12.99
CA SER A 671 -13.98 -33.95 12.92
C SER A 671 -15.39 -33.91 13.49
N ARG A 672 -16.22 -34.96 13.30
CA ARG A 672 -17.54 -35.06 13.96
C ARG A 672 -17.40 -34.98 15.49
N HIS A 673 -16.46 -35.71 16.05
CA HIS A 673 -16.21 -35.75 17.50
C HIS A 673 -15.83 -34.37 18.05
N ASP A 674 -14.85 -33.72 17.41
CA ASP A 674 -14.33 -32.43 17.85
C ASP A 674 -15.37 -31.31 17.70
N ILE A 675 -16.09 -31.28 16.57
CA ILE A 675 -17.18 -30.33 16.34
C ILE A 675 -18.31 -30.55 17.34
N ASN A 676 -18.75 -31.79 17.58
CA ASN A 676 -19.83 -32.08 18.53
C ASN A 676 -19.43 -31.72 19.96
N THR A 677 -18.16 -31.93 20.35
CA THR A 677 -17.63 -31.52 21.65
C THR A 677 -17.71 -29.99 21.81
N PHE A 678 -17.44 -29.24 20.74
CA PHE A 678 -17.62 -27.79 20.74
C PHE A 678 -19.11 -27.39 20.77
N LEU A 679 -19.97 -28.03 19.99
CA LEU A 679 -21.42 -27.76 19.97
C LEU A 679 -22.09 -28.03 21.32
N ALA A 680 -21.55 -28.95 22.13
CA ALA A 680 -21.97 -29.16 23.52
C ALA A 680 -21.83 -27.91 24.41
N THR A 681 -20.95 -26.98 24.04
CA THR A 681 -20.81 -25.67 24.72
C THR A 681 -21.86 -24.64 24.26
N LYS A 682 -22.65 -24.97 23.23
CA LYS A 682 -23.66 -24.12 22.58
C LYS A 682 -25.02 -24.86 22.54
N PRO A 683 -25.71 -25.02 23.69
CA PRO A 683 -26.89 -25.87 23.80
C PRO A 683 -28.11 -25.40 22.96
N HIS A 684 -28.10 -24.17 22.45
CA HIS A 684 -29.13 -23.64 21.53
C HIS A 684 -28.93 -24.07 20.08
N LEU A 685 -27.78 -24.65 19.72
CA LEU A 685 -27.52 -25.23 18.40
C LEU A 685 -27.78 -26.74 18.41
N PRO A 686 -27.96 -27.39 17.24
CA PRO A 686 -27.97 -28.84 17.18
C PRO A 686 -26.67 -29.42 17.75
N GLN A 687 -26.80 -30.50 18.52
CA GLN A 687 -25.70 -31.06 19.31
C GLN A 687 -24.88 -32.10 18.53
N ASP A 688 -25.31 -32.43 17.32
CA ASP A 688 -24.61 -33.32 16.41
C ASP A 688 -24.62 -32.75 15.00
N ILE A 689 -23.45 -32.60 14.40
CA ILE A 689 -23.33 -32.11 13.03
C ILE A 689 -24.01 -33.04 12.00
N ALA A 690 -24.13 -34.34 12.29
CA ALA A 690 -24.89 -35.28 11.48
C ALA A 690 -26.40 -34.95 11.42
N SER A 691 -26.92 -34.22 12.41
CA SER A 691 -28.31 -33.76 12.41
C SER A 691 -28.53 -32.49 11.57
N ILE A 692 -27.44 -31.80 11.22
CA ILE A 692 -27.44 -30.56 10.45
C ILE A 692 -27.30 -30.86 8.95
N LEU A 693 -26.41 -31.78 8.61
CA LEU A 693 -26.07 -32.13 7.23
C LEU A 693 -26.65 -33.51 6.91
N PRO A 694 -27.27 -33.72 5.73
CA PRO A 694 -27.71 -35.04 5.33
C PRO A 694 -26.51 -35.94 4.96
N GLU A 695 -26.74 -37.24 4.72
CA GLU A 695 -25.66 -38.19 4.39
C GLU A 695 -24.96 -37.92 3.05
N LYS A 696 -25.66 -37.27 2.11
CA LYS A 696 -25.14 -36.99 0.75
C LYS A 696 -25.34 -35.53 0.40
N SER A 697 -24.33 -34.96 -0.24
CA SER A 697 -24.41 -33.60 -0.75
C SER A 697 -25.20 -33.53 -2.05
N GLU A 698 -26.01 -32.48 -2.21
CA GLU A 698 -26.54 -32.07 -3.52
C GLU A 698 -25.52 -31.24 -4.33
N LYS A 699 -24.40 -30.85 -3.72
CA LYS A 699 -23.33 -30.03 -4.29
C LYS A 699 -21.99 -30.74 -4.06
N SER A 700 -21.42 -31.31 -5.11
CA SER A 700 -20.22 -32.16 -5.01
C SER A 700 -19.00 -31.47 -4.42
N PHE A 701 -18.79 -30.17 -4.67
CA PHE A 701 -17.71 -29.37 -4.04
C PHE A 701 -17.84 -29.21 -2.51
N LEU A 702 -18.92 -29.69 -1.90
CA LEU A 702 -19.09 -29.74 -0.45
C LEU A 702 -18.95 -31.18 0.11
N GLN A 703 -18.62 -32.18 -0.70
CA GLN A 703 -18.67 -33.59 -0.30
C GLN A 703 -17.88 -33.91 1.00
N MET A 704 -16.80 -33.18 1.28
CA MET A 704 -16.02 -33.32 2.50
C MET A 704 -16.85 -33.08 3.77
N ILE A 705 -17.68 -32.02 3.86
CA ILE A 705 -18.44 -31.73 5.08
C ILE A 705 -19.47 -32.82 5.39
N PHE A 706 -20.12 -33.37 4.36
CA PHE A 706 -21.11 -34.44 4.51
C PHE A 706 -20.45 -35.74 4.98
N SER A 707 -19.25 -36.03 4.47
CA SER A 707 -18.45 -37.20 4.87
C SER A 707 -17.93 -37.07 6.31
N VAL A 708 -17.44 -35.88 6.67
CA VAL A 708 -17.02 -35.54 8.04
C VAL A 708 -18.18 -35.67 9.02
N ALA A 709 -19.36 -35.14 8.67
CA ALA A 709 -20.52 -35.12 9.55
C ALA A 709 -21.02 -36.53 9.91
N HIS A 710 -20.81 -37.51 9.04
CA HIS A 710 -21.21 -38.90 9.22
C HIS A 710 -20.04 -39.84 9.55
N GLY A 711 -18.89 -39.28 9.94
CA GLY A 711 -17.80 -40.02 10.54
C GLY A 711 -18.18 -40.65 11.89
N PRO A 712 -17.28 -41.44 12.50
CA PRO A 712 -17.51 -42.03 13.81
C PRO A 712 -17.69 -40.95 14.90
N GLU A 713 -18.64 -41.16 15.81
CA GLU A 713 -18.86 -40.27 16.96
C GLU A 713 -17.69 -40.27 17.95
N ASN A 714 -17.02 -41.42 18.07
CA ASN A 714 -15.78 -41.60 18.80
C ASN A 714 -14.70 -42.04 17.81
N PRO A 715 -13.61 -41.29 17.63
CA PRO A 715 -12.56 -41.62 16.67
C PRO A 715 -11.98 -43.03 16.87
N LEU A 716 -11.97 -43.54 18.10
CA LEU A 716 -11.48 -44.88 18.44
C LEU A 716 -12.35 -46.02 17.92
N ASN A 717 -13.56 -45.74 17.41
CA ASN A 717 -14.42 -46.73 16.78
C ASN A 717 -13.98 -47.04 15.34
N ASP A 718 -13.19 -46.17 14.70
CA ASP A 718 -12.57 -46.46 13.41
C ASP A 718 -11.30 -47.29 13.63
N PRO A 719 -11.23 -48.53 13.09
CA PRO A 719 -10.10 -49.42 13.32
C PRO A 719 -8.76 -48.89 12.76
N THR A 720 -8.81 -47.94 11.83
CA THR A 720 -7.61 -47.34 11.20
C THR A 720 -7.08 -46.15 11.99
N TYR A 721 -7.87 -45.54 12.88
CA TYR A 721 -7.51 -44.26 13.52
C TYR A 721 -6.16 -44.30 14.26
N ALA A 722 -5.91 -45.34 15.04
CA ALA A 722 -4.64 -45.49 15.77
C ALA A 722 -3.43 -45.64 14.82
N GLU A 723 -3.60 -46.39 13.73
CA GLU A 723 -2.55 -46.56 12.72
C GLU A 723 -2.25 -45.24 11.99
N ARG A 724 -3.29 -44.47 11.65
CA ARG A 724 -3.14 -43.12 11.07
C ARG A 724 -2.36 -42.20 12.01
N LEU A 725 -2.67 -42.19 13.32
CA LEU A 725 -1.91 -41.39 14.29
C LEU A 725 -0.42 -41.78 14.36
N LEU A 726 -0.12 -43.08 14.36
CA LEU A 726 1.26 -43.57 14.35
C LEU A 726 1.99 -43.18 13.07
N GLN A 727 1.32 -43.30 11.92
CA GLN A 727 1.86 -42.95 10.62
C GLN A 727 2.17 -41.45 10.53
N ARG A 728 1.30 -40.59 11.06
CA ARG A 728 1.55 -39.13 11.12
C ARG A 728 2.76 -38.78 11.98
N ASP A 729 2.94 -39.45 13.12
CA ASP A 729 4.14 -39.25 13.93
C ASP A 729 5.41 -39.73 13.22
N GLU A 730 5.35 -40.89 12.55
CA GLU A 730 6.43 -41.37 11.71
C GLU A 730 6.76 -40.37 10.59
N PHE A 731 5.74 -39.84 9.92
CA PHE A 731 5.89 -38.86 8.85
C PHE A 731 6.62 -37.61 9.34
N ARG A 732 6.16 -37.00 10.43
CA ARG A 732 6.83 -35.85 11.06
C ARG A 732 8.29 -36.16 11.37
N ARG A 733 8.59 -37.32 11.96
CA ARG A 733 9.97 -37.73 12.26
C ARG A 733 10.81 -37.85 10.99
N LYS A 734 10.27 -38.42 9.91
CA LYS A 734 10.97 -38.53 8.62
C LYS A 734 11.27 -37.17 8.00
N ILE A 735 10.30 -36.26 7.98
CA ILE A 735 10.50 -34.88 7.49
C ILE A 735 11.59 -34.17 8.31
N ASN A 736 11.53 -34.27 9.64
CA ASN A 736 12.54 -33.65 10.50
C ASN A 736 13.94 -34.23 10.26
N VAL A 737 14.08 -35.56 10.17
CA VAL A 737 15.35 -36.23 9.85
C VAL A 737 15.88 -35.77 8.50
N LEU A 738 14.99 -35.63 7.51
CA LEU A 738 15.35 -35.20 6.17
C LEU A 738 15.89 -33.76 6.16
N ILE A 739 15.20 -32.83 6.83
CA ILE A 739 15.64 -31.43 6.97
C ILE A 739 17.03 -31.37 7.63
N ILE A 740 17.20 -32.08 8.75
CA ILE A 740 18.45 -32.06 9.52
C ILE A 740 19.60 -32.71 8.76
N THR A 741 19.39 -33.89 8.18
CA THR A 741 20.47 -34.68 7.53
C THR A 741 21.00 -33.98 6.27
N ASN A 742 20.15 -33.25 5.57
CA ASN A 742 20.54 -32.47 4.38
C ASN A 742 20.99 -31.04 4.71
N ASN A 743 20.97 -30.67 5.99
CA ASN A 743 21.28 -29.33 6.51
C ASN A 743 20.45 -28.27 5.76
N LEU A 744 19.13 -28.44 5.79
CA LEU A 744 18.16 -27.56 5.16
C LEU A 744 17.60 -26.56 6.18
N ASP A 745 17.32 -25.35 5.71
CA ASP A 745 16.63 -24.30 6.44
C ASP A 745 15.11 -24.44 6.33
N ALA A 746 14.61 -24.90 5.19
CA ALA A 746 13.21 -25.20 4.95
C ALA A 746 13.04 -26.16 3.75
N LEU A 747 11.85 -26.76 3.63
CA LEU A 747 11.37 -27.35 2.38
C LEU A 747 10.60 -26.32 1.57
N VAL A 748 10.59 -26.45 0.24
CA VAL A 748 9.84 -25.58 -0.69
C VAL A 748 9.10 -26.36 -1.77
N PHE A 749 7.89 -25.90 -2.07
CA PHE A 749 7.01 -26.37 -3.14
C PHE A 749 5.86 -25.34 -3.34
N PRO A 750 5.11 -25.36 -4.45
CA PRO A 750 3.93 -24.49 -4.58
C PRO A 750 2.86 -24.86 -3.54
N ASP A 751 2.17 -23.89 -2.94
CA ASP A 751 1.06 -24.18 -1.99
C ASP A 751 -0.05 -25.04 -2.66
N VAL A 752 -0.34 -24.74 -3.92
CA VAL A 752 -1.36 -25.41 -4.75
C VAL A 752 -0.79 -25.61 -6.14
N GLN A 753 -1.07 -26.76 -6.76
CA GLN A 753 -0.51 -27.11 -8.07
C GLN A 753 -1.19 -26.38 -9.22
N VAL A 754 -2.37 -25.78 -9.01
CA VAL A 754 -3.11 -25.01 -10.02
C VAL A 754 -3.30 -23.56 -9.57
N PRO A 755 -3.45 -22.58 -10.49
CA PRO A 755 -3.84 -21.22 -10.12
C PRO A 755 -5.24 -21.21 -9.48
N PRO A 756 -5.67 -20.07 -8.89
CA PRO A 756 -7.04 -19.89 -8.40
C PRO A 756 -8.06 -20.48 -9.39
N PRO A 757 -8.93 -21.42 -8.96
CA PRO A 757 -9.91 -22.03 -9.85
C PRO A 757 -11.03 -21.06 -10.19
N GLN A 758 -11.69 -21.28 -11.33
CA GLN A 758 -12.89 -20.54 -11.66
C GLN A 758 -14.02 -20.95 -10.70
N ILE A 759 -14.94 -20.03 -10.42
CA ILE A 759 -16.14 -20.35 -9.63
C ILE A 759 -16.96 -21.46 -10.32
N SER A 760 -16.95 -21.50 -11.67
CA SER A 760 -17.61 -22.55 -12.45
C SER A 760 -16.98 -23.94 -12.26
N ASP A 761 -15.67 -24.04 -11.96
CA ASP A 761 -15.00 -25.32 -11.75
C ASP A 761 -15.66 -26.14 -10.62
N ALA A 762 -16.26 -25.46 -9.64
CA ALA A 762 -17.01 -26.11 -8.56
C ALA A 762 -18.31 -26.79 -9.04
N ALA A 763 -19.02 -26.17 -9.99
CA ALA A 763 -20.25 -26.71 -10.56
C ALA A 763 -19.96 -27.75 -11.67
N GLU A 764 -18.82 -27.64 -12.32
CA GLU A 764 -18.33 -28.56 -13.36
C GLU A 764 -17.61 -29.80 -12.80
N GLU A 765 -17.50 -29.88 -11.47
CA GLU A 765 -16.91 -31.02 -10.74
C GLU A 765 -15.46 -31.32 -11.15
N ARG A 766 -14.72 -30.29 -11.58
CA ARG A 766 -13.37 -30.44 -12.13
C ARG A 766 -12.40 -31.18 -11.21
N PHE A 767 -12.55 -30.99 -9.90
CA PHE A 767 -11.71 -31.58 -8.86
C PHE A 767 -12.40 -32.72 -8.12
N ILE A 768 -13.34 -33.41 -8.76
CA ILE A 768 -14.04 -34.58 -8.20
C ILE A 768 -13.66 -35.81 -9.00
N VAL A 769 -13.02 -36.78 -8.36
CA VAL A 769 -12.62 -38.05 -8.97
C VAL A 769 -13.32 -39.19 -8.26
N ASN A 770 -14.09 -40.00 -9.01
CA ASN A 770 -14.88 -41.11 -8.47
C ASN A 770 -15.83 -40.71 -7.31
N GLY A 771 -16.34 -39.48 -7.34
CA GLY A 771 -17.23 -38.95 -6.30
C GLY A 771 -16.52 -38.51 -5.02
N VAL A 772 -15.18 -38.42 -5.03
CA VAL A 772 -14.34 -37.92 -3.93
C VAL A 772 -13.65 -36.64 -4.38
N GLU A 773 -13.55 -35.67 -3.47
CA GLU A 773 -12.84 -34.41 -3.72
C GLU A 773 -11.33 -34.66 -3.79
N ASP A 774 -10.72 -34.29 -4.91
CA ASP A 774 -9.31 -34.47 -5.24
C ASP A 774 -8.72 -33.12 -5.68
N PHE A 775 -8.73 -32.17 -4.75
CA PHE A 775 -8.23 -30.83 -4.98
C PHE A 775 -6.69 -30.81 -4.92
N PRO A 776 -5.98 -30.28 -5.94
CA PRO A 776 -4.55 -30.48 -6.10
C PRO A 776 -3.72 -29.50 -5.24
N THR A 777 -3.85 -29.62 -3.91
CA THR A 777 -3.09 -28.82 -2.92
C THR A 777 -1.96 -29.61 -2.28
N ASN A 778 -0.85 -28.93 -2.00
CA ASN A 778 0.32 -29.51 -1.33
C ASN A 778 0.37 -29.22 0.17
N THR A 779 -0.56 -28.39 0.64
CA THR A 779 -0.60 -27.90 2.03
C THR A 779 -0.77 -29.01 3.07
N PHE A 780 -1.19 -30.22 2.66
CA PHE A 780 -1.28 -31.38 3.53
C PHE A 780 0.04 -31.82 4.16
N LEU A 781 1.19 -31.62 3.50
CA LEU A 781 2.49 -32.07 4.03
C LEU A 781 2.73 -31.49 5.43
N ALA A 782 2.68 -30.16 5.58
CA ALA A 782 2.90 -29.51 6.87
C ALA A 782 1.74 -29.76 7.85
N SER A 783 0.51 -29.86 7.36
CA SER A 783 -0.69 -30.12 8.16
C SER A 783 -0.64 -31.47 8.87
N ILE A 784 -0.37 -32.53 8.10
CA ILE A 784 -0.31 -33.91 8.57
C ILE A 784 0.89 -34.08 9.50
N ALA A 785 2.06 -33.55 9.10
CA ALA A 785 3.28 -33.55 9.90
C ALA A 785 3.21 -32.62 11.13
N ARG A 786 2.20 -31.75 11.25
CA ARG A 786 2.06 -30.74 12.33
C ARG A 786 3.25 -29.78 12.42
N LEU A 787 3.80 -29.41 11.27
CA LEU A 787 4.91 -28.48 11.15
C LEU A 787 4.41 -27.06 10.87
N PRO A 788 5.14 -26.02 11.28
CA PRO A 788 4.88 -24.65 10.83
C PRO A 788 5.22 -24.51 9.35
N ALA A 789 4.41 -23.73 8.64
CA ALA A 789 4.59 -23.44 7.23
C ALA A 789 4.10 -22.04 6.89
N ILE A 790 4.74 -21.39 5.91
CA ILE A 790 4.37 -20.05 5.47
C ILE A 790 4.20 -20.04 3.95
N SER A 791 3.07 -19.48 3.50
CA SER A 791 2.84 -19.12 2.10
C SER A 791 3.36 -17.71 1.87
N VAL A 792 4.15 -17.52 0.82
CA VAL A 792 4.69 -16.22 0.40
C VAL A 792 4.40 -16.05 -1.09
N PRO A 793 4.01 -14.85 -1.55
CA PRO A 793 3.89 -14.55 -2.98
C PRO A 793 5.09 -15.01 -3.81
N ALA A 794 4.87 -15.90 -4.78
CA ALA A 794 5.89 -16.32 -5.75
C ALA A 794 5.79 -15.48 -7.03
N GLY A 795 4.58 -15.16 -7.47
CA GLY A 795 4.36 -14.31 -8.64
C GLY A 795 2.96 -14.45 -9.17
N LEU A 796 2.78 -14.00 -10.41
CA LEU A 796 1.54 -14.13 -11.16
C LEU A 796 1.76 -15.02 -12.38
N THR A 797 0.78 -15.84 -12.72
CA THR A 797 0.73 -16.53 -14.02
C THR A 797 0.61 -15.50 -15.16
N LYS A 798 0.74 -15.97 -16.41
CA LYS A 798 0.54 -15.11 -17.60
C LYS A 798 -0.84 -14.44 -17.64
N ASP A 799 -1.85 -15.07 -17.04
CA ASP A 799 -3.23 -14.56 -16.97
C ASP A 799 -3.45 -13.65 -15.74
N GLY A 800 -2.38 -13.29 -15.01
CA GLY A 800 -2.45 -12.40 -13.85
C GLY A 800 -2.97 -13.06 -12.58
N LEU A 801 -3.01 -14.39 -12.52
CA LEU A 801 -3.49 -15.11 -11.33
C LEU A 801 -2.34 -15.39 -10.33
N PRO A 802 -2.53 -15.13 -9.04
CA PRO A 802 -1.50 -15.35 -8.03
C PRO A 802 -1.05 -16.81 -7.85
N VAL A 803 0.22 -16.98 -7.51
CA VAL A 803 0.84 -18.25 -7.10
C VAL A 803 1.63 -18.03 -5.81
N GLY A 804 1.38 -18.88 -4.82
CA GLY A 804 2.13 -18.93 -3.56
C GLY A 804 3.24 -19.99 -3.54
N MET A 805 4.34 -19.64 -2.89
CA MET A 805 5.44 -20.53 -2.51
C MET A 805 5.28 -20.90 -1.04
N GLU A 806 5.18 -22.21 -0.76
CA GLU A 806 5.15 -22.71 0.61
C GLU A 806 6.57 -23.01 1.10
N LEU A 807 6.91 -22.49 2.28
CA LEU A 807 8.11 -22.86 3.02
C LEU A 807 7.72 -23.62 4.30
N VAL A 808 8.27 -24.83 4.49
CA VAL A 808 8.01 -25.67 5.67
C VAL A 808 9.25 -25.81 6.52
N GLY A 809 9.11 -25.49 7.81
CA GLY A 809 10.20 -25.51 8.79
C GLY A 809 10.01 -26.53 9.90
N LEU A 810 10.95 -26.59 10.83
CA LEU A 810 10.82 -27.42 12.04
C LEU A 810 9.90 -26.76 13.07
N GLU A 811 9.36 -27.57 13.99
CA GLU A 811 8.58 -27.07 15.14
C GLU A 811 9.34 -25.96 15.88
N TYR A 812 8.64 -24.89 16.27
CA TYR A 812 9.16 -23.68 16.92
C TYR A 812 10.10 -22.80 16.08
N GLN A 813 10.20 -23.01 14.76
CA GLN A 813 11.03 -22.18 13.88
C GLN A 813 10.25 -21.11 13.12
N GLU A 814 9.12 -20.63 13.64
CA GLU A 814 8.33 -19.56 13.01
C GLU A 814 9.16 -18.30 12.76
N GLN A 815 10.06 -17.95 13.68
CA GLN A 815 11.01 -16.84 13.49
C GLN A 815 11.87 -17.03 12.24
N HIS A 816 12.49 -18.21 12.10
CA HIS A 816 13.37 -18.51 10.95
C HIS A 816 12.56 -18.56 9.66
N LEU A 817 11.36 -19.13 9.69
CA LEU A 817 10.46 -19.12 8.53
C LEU A 817 10.07 -17.71 8.10
N LEU A 818 9.78 -16.81 9.04
CA LEU A 818 9.51 -15.40 8.74
C LEU A 818 10.75 -14.68 8.20
N GLU A 819 11.94 -14.97 8.71
CA GLU A 819 13.22 -14.44 8.19
C GLU A 819 13.46 -14.89 6.73
N LEU A 820 13.28 -16.18 6.43
CA LEU A 820 13.37 -16.71 5.07
C LEU A 820 12.32 -16.08 4.15
N ALA A 821 11.06 -16.02 4.61
CA ALA A 821 9.95 -15.42 3.87
C ALA A 821 10.18 -13.94 3.57
N TYR A 822 10.74 -13.17 4.51
CA TYR A 822 11.07 -11.76 4.30
C TYR A 822 12.13 -11.58 3.22
N GLY A 823 13.12 -12.49 3.16
CA GLY A 823 14.06 -12.56 2.05
C GLY A 823 13.39 -12.89 0.72
N VAL A 824 12.45 -13.85 0.69
CA VAL A 824 11.65 -14.15 -0.50
C VAL A 824 10.85 -12.94 -0.96
N GLU A 825 10.10 -12.30 -0.07
CA GLU A 825 9.33 -11.08 -0.33
C GLU A 825 10.23 -9.97 -0.93
N SER A 826 11.38 -9.72 -0.30
CA SER A 826 12.29 -8.63 -0.67
C SER A 826 12.98 -8.83 -2.01
N LEU A 827 13.37 -10.07 -2.34
CA LEU A 827 14.11 -10.38 -3.56
C LEU A 827 13.19 -10.71 -4.75
N VAL A 828 12.05 -11.37 -4.50
CA VAL A 828 11.13 -11.76 -5.56
C VAL A 828 10.17 -10.62 -5.92
N GLN A 829 9.71 -9.85 -4.91
CA GLN A 829 8.79 -8.71 -5.05
C GLN A 829 7.52 -9.06 -5.84
N ALA A 830 6.94 -10.23 -5.55
CA ALA A 830 5.82 -10.79 -6.29
C ALA A 830 4.46 -10.15 -6.00
N ARG A 831 4.31 -9.54 -4.82
CA ARG A 831 3.05 -8.92 -4.44
C ARG A 831 2.77 -7.71 -5.34
N THR A 832 1.56 -7.66 -5.87
CA THR A 832 0.99 -6.48 -6.54
C THR A 832 -0.34 -6.12 -5.87
N CYS A 833 -0.80 -4.87 -6.00
CA CYS A 833 -2.17 -4.56 -5.62
C CYS A 833 -3.11 -5.13 -6.70
N PRO A 834 -4.24 -5.76 -6.35
CA PRO A 834 -5.23 -6.14 -7.35
C PRO A 834 -5.69 -4.91 -8.15
N PRO A 835 -6.07 -5.08 -9.43
CA PRO A 835 -6.64 -3.99 -10.22
C PRO A 835 -7.88 -3.44 -9.52
N GLU A 836 -8.04 -2.11 -9.51
CA GLU A 836 -9.27 -1.52 -8.99
C GLU A 836 -10.46 -2.00 -9.84
N PRO A 837 -11.52 -2.54 -9.23
CA PRO A 837 -12.72 -2.91 -9.96
C PRO A 837 -13.25 -1.67 -10.67
N VAL A 838 -13.21 -1.66 -12.01
CA VAL A 838 -13.83 -0.61 -12.81
C VAL A 838 -15.33 -0.71 -12.57
N ASP A 839 -15.99 0.39 -12.18
CA ASP A 839 -17.44 0.42 -12.00
C ASP A 839 -18.10 -0.14 -13.28
N ALA A 840 -18.76 -1.30 -13.15
CA ALA A 840 -19.42 -2.02 -14.23
C ALA A 840 -20.80 -1.42 -14.54
#